data_AF-A0A2T3IGQ5-F1
#
_entry.id   AF-A0A2T3IGQ5-F1
#
_cell.length_a   1.000
_cell.length_b   1.000
_cell.length_c   1.000
_cell.angle_alpha   90.00
_cell.angle_beta   90.00
_cell.angle_gamma   90.00
#
_symmetry.space_group_name_H-M   'P 1'
#
loop_
_entity.id
_entity.type
_entity.pdbx_description
1 polymer ?
#
loop_
_entity_poly.entity_id
_entity_poly.type
_entity_poly.pdbx_seq_one_letter_code
_entity_poly.pdbx_strand_id
1 'polypeptide(L)'
;MEFNMRRNLLSIAMLLTASGSVYATETYDPNKSYSAKEQVQLNGNLFEAQWWANANESPANITQNTWESPWIFIAELESDTVPEEVLPPPPIPEITPDLDSASQIKYVQIMNEMANKMVQRVQELKSFANNPDFYFFKDGKKFIELNGVNYEIDQQHGTPIVPLRNWADDSATRNLFSFFDQSWEFSMYEGGVVVVNKEWGNYDWGNGCVLEYLPDGHLDTDYVLNEALTCFVGSETNEPLDATHLAPYKFGVNAEYANMVSIENIGNKLIVAQSPTAENSQYDVPMVGIYDTKENTTTKIFGISEDQPYKGLDDLRSYKSQLFVSAISAHNRIDVFNGENSQYQYSYAVQHTGQAKIAINSQYILVADAEKITVYQHVPLKSGETQSLQPFAYLSYAHGRPTSLEFIGTKLIAGGTQGSAVYDLASLSQGIMLQPMHKNLGSVEAMDANGHYIFVKENNGQYVESTTRFAMYDIQQFIANDYQFKDAEKAVYLIDHFWVSGHDLLVRDNEIVALTNSIIETVTLDKLDTLEFTPNAYVPTAQLAFDDLPHTANVRKVLQDGLNEGLWSISANMGSMVNVRLVDRYTVEITNFTEVDLQQLDLDIRAHSQHSWARLAHLDKLPAYTRITLPLADLNVDNSFNTTDGRGIYNYTKMLSTLDATGNTYGHYGTQHLIDARYSTTTKHPLLDKLNKIDATWDVTFTNQLITNPVAEKPWDANSIKRHIELISNVAYIVSSDNFKNKLLNYKETYGHDMFLYGTTFNTEALYADLLDKTLNSNGFVNYRKQSGFQNTFSFGKSAGTVFGLSDGELDKVDRGEMYDFALYLGEQIGNSWYDGCPPVPCNWKEIHFAKLFVDVYNELDKAGELPY
;
A
#
# COMPACT_ATOMS: atom_id res chain seq x y z
N MET A 1 28.46 -76.64 -6.22
CA MET A 1 29.62 -75.77 -6.47
C MET A 1 29.34 -74.50 -5.68
N GLU A 2 29.76 -74.41 -4.41
CA GLU A 2 31.16 -74.23 -3.95
C GLU A 2 31.63 -72.77 -4.14
N PHE A 3 32.20 -72.06 -3.15
CA PHE A 3 32.59 -72.44 -1.77
C PHE A 3 32.23 -71.33 -0.76
N ASN A 4 32.67 -71.47 0.50
CA ASN A 4 32.09 -70.87 1.70
C ASN A 4 33.00 -69.83 2.40
N MET A 5 32.42 -69.08 3.35
CA MET A 5 33.06 -68.45 4.54
C MET A 5 33.98 -67.19 4.46
N ARG A 6 33.43 -66.10 5.04
CA ARG A 6 33.86 -65.37 6.27
C ARG A 6 35.29 -64.76 6.45
N ARG A 7 35.24 -63.49 6.88
CA ARG A 7 35.98 -62.78 7.97
C ARG A 7 37.30 -62.02 7.67
N ASN A 8 37.18 -60.69 7.82
CA ASN A 8 37.98 -59.72 8.59
C ASN A 8 39.51 -59.91 8.73
N LEU A 9 40.30 -58.87 8.42
CA LEU A 9 40.96 -57.97 9.41
C LEU A 9 42.01 -57.01 8.78
N LEU A 10 41.91 -55.71 9.15
CA LEU A 10 42.97 -54.70 9.43
C LEU A 10 44.29 -54.62 8.62
N SER A 11 44.59 -53.43 8.08
CA SER A 11 45.67 -52.49 8.52
C SER A 11 45.79 -51.33 7.49
N ILE A 12 45.75 -50.02 7.77
CA ILE A 12 46.32 -49.11 8.80
C ILE A 12 47.57 -48.32 8.32
N ALA A 13 47.37 -47.00 8.22
CA ALA A 13 48.28 -45.84 8.42
C ALA A 13 49.53 -45.57 7.56
N MET A 14 49.60 -44.31 7.06
CA MET A 14 50.60 -43.24 7.33
C MET A 14 50.51 -42.18 6.19
N LEU A 15 50.49 -40.85 6.37
CA LEU A 15 50.81 -39.89 7.46
C LEU A 15 49.71 -38.76 7.49
N LEU A 16 49.26 -38.17 8.62
CA LEU A 16 49.93 -37.23 9.56
C LEU A 16 50.40 -35.91 8.89
N THR A 17 50.10 -34.68 9.34
CA THR A 17 49.16 -34.15 10.38
C THR A 17 49.06 -32.61 10.30
N ALA A 18 48.04 -32.07 11.00
CA ALA A 18 47.80 -30.67 11.37
C ALA A 18 47.23 -29.78 10.24
N SER A 19 46.16 -28.99 10.45
CA SER A 19 45.19 -28.92 11.57
C SER A 19 43.80 -28.50 11.03
N GLY A 20 42.76 -28.46 11.87
CA GLY A 20 41.40 -28.06 11.44
C GLY A 20 40.66 -27.20 12.47
N SER A 21 39.54 -26.63 12.01
CA SER A 21 38.50 -26.02 12.86
C SER A 21 37.29 -26.95 12.83
N VAL A 22 36.94 -27.54 13.98
CA VAL A 22 35.76 -28.39 14.12
C VAL A 22 34.59 -27.52 14.55
N TYR A 23 33.65 -27.25 13.64
CA TYR A 23 32.34 -26.75 14.05
C TYR A 23 31.60 -27.89 14.76
N ALA A 24 31.31 -27.70 16.04
CA ALA A 24 30.51 -28.65 16.80
C ALA A 24 29.07 -28.63 16.29
N THR A 25 28.60 -29.75 15.75
CA THR A 25 27.19 -29.91 15.37
C THR A 25 26.28 -29.74 16.58
N GLU A 26 25.17 -29.02 16.41
CA GLU A 26 24.20 -28.74 17.47
C GLU A 26 23.54 -30.04 18.01
N THR A 27 23.25 -30.09 19.30
CA THR A 27 22.47 -31.20 19.89
C THR A 27 21.00 -31.04 19.56
N TYR A 28 20.30 -32.11 19.18
CA TYR A 28 18.86 -32.08 18.88
C TYR A 28 18.03 -31.61 20.09
N ASP A 29 17.45 -30.41 19.99
CA ASP A 29 16.36 -29.91 20.83
C ASP A 29 14.99 -30.32 20.24
N PRO A 30 14.12 -31.02 20.98
CA PRO A 30 12.78 -31.38 20.51
C PRO A 30 11.81 -30.20 20.32
N ASN A 31 12.11 -29.00 20.81
CA ASN A 31 11.25 -27.82 20.66
C ASN A 31 11.60 -26.96 19.43
N LYS A 32 12.71 -27.27 18.76
CA LYS A 32 13.22 -26.56 17.57
C LYS A 32 12.82 -27.33 16.31
N SER A 33 12.54 -26.60 15.23
CA SER A 33 12.38 -27.15 13.87
C SER A 33 13.68 -26.97 13.10
N TYR A 34 13.95 -27.87 12.14
CA TYR A 34 15.22 -27.92 11.41
C TYR A 34 14.99 -27.91 9.90
N SER A 35 15.80 -27.13 9.19
CA SER A 35 15.80 -27.00 7.74
C SER A 35 16.52 -28.17 7.06
N ALA A 36 16.24 -28.40 5.78
CA ALA A 36 16.91 -29.44 5.01
C ALA A 36 18.45 -29.25 5.04
N LYS A 37 19.18 -30.35 5.23
CA LYS A 37 20.64 -30.45 5.44
C LYS A 37 21.17 -29.92 6.78
N GLU A 38 20.33 -29.41 7.67
CA GLU A 38 20.79 -29.16 9.04
C GLU A 38 21.11 -30.49 9.73
N GLN A 39 22.24 -30.52 10.41
CA GLN A 39 22.73 -31.70 11.12
C GLN A 39 22.57 -31.50 12.62
N VAL A 40 22.17 -32.57 13.31
CA VAL A 40 21.98 -32.59 14.76
C VAL A 40 22.61 -33.83 15.39
N GLN A 41 23.09 -33.71 16.62
CA GLN A 41 23.52 -34.84 17.43
C GLN A 41 22.42 -35.29 18.40
N LEU A 42 22.15 -36.60 18.43
CA LEU A 42 21.26 -37.21 19.41
C LEU A 42 21.86 -38.55 19.87
N ASN A 43 22.08 -38.71 21.17
CA ASN A 43 22.66 -39.92 21.79
C ASN A 43 24.05 -40.34 21.24
N GLY A 44 24.89 -39.38 20.82
CA GLY A 44 26.21 -39.66 20.20
C GLY A 44 26.16 -39.95 18.70
N ASN A 45 24.97 -39.88 18.09
CA ASN A 45 24.75 -40.12 16.67
C ASN A 45 24.45 -38.81 15.95
N LEU A 46 25.08 -38.62 14.79
CA LEU A 46 24.87 -37.51 13.88
C LEU A 46 23.75 -37.85 12.89
N PHE A 47 22.76 -36.97 12.79
CA PHE A 47 21.63 -37.08 11.88
C PHE A 47 21.53 -35.82 11.01
N GLU A 48 20.99 -35.94 9.80
CA GLU A 48 20.73 -34.83 8.88
C GLU A 48 19.24 -34.81 8.49
N ALA A 49 18.65 -33.62 8.45
CA ALA A 49 17.29 -33.42 8.00
C ALA A 49 17.21 -33.51 6.46
N GLN A 50 16.51 -34.50 5.92
CA GLN A 50 16.28 -34.68 4.47
C GLN A 50 15.40 -33.57 3.88
N TRP A 51 14.46 -33.09 4.68
CA TRP A 51 13.58 -31.95 4.45
C TRP A 51 13.23 -31.32 5.80
N TRP A 52 12.33 -30.32 5.83
CA TRP A 52 11.91 -29.66 7.06
C TRP A 52 11.42 -30.65 8.13
N ALA A 53 12.11 -30.70 9.27
CA ALA A 53 11.71 -31.48 10.45
C ALA A 53 11.03 -30.54 11.47
N ASN A 54 9.80 -30.84 11.86
CA ASN A 54 9.08 -30.04 12.84
C ASN A 54 9.53 -30.36 14.27
N ALA A 55 9.35 -29.40 15.18
CA ALA A 55 9.46 -29.65 16.62
C ALA A 55 8.68 -30.93 17.03
N ASN A 56 9.36 -31.79 17.79
CA ASN A 56 8.99 -33.14 18.23
C ASN A 56 9.16 -34.29 17.21
N GLU A 57 9.46 -34.04 15.94
CA GLU A 57 9.78 -35.10 14.97
C GLU A 57 11.23 -35.59 15.18
N SER A 58 11.45 -36.47 16.16
CA SER A 58 12.80 -36.81 16.61
C SER A 58 13.60 -37.73 15.66
N PRO A 59 14.93 -37.51 15.49
CA PRO A 59 15.83 -38.44 14.82
C PRO A 59 15.89 -39.84 15.45
N ALA A 60 15.44 -40.01 16.70
CA ALA A 60 15.32 -41.33 17.34
C ALA A 60 14.25 -42.23 16.70
N ASN A 61 13.35 -41.68 15.88
CA ASN A 61 12.20 -42.37 15.28
C ASN A 61 12.41 -42.77 13.80
N ILE A 62 13.67 -42.89 13.33
CA ILE A 62 13.94 -43.38 11.97
C ILE A 62 13.42 -44.82 11.81
N THR A 63 12.51 -45.02 10.86
CA THR A 63 11.95 -46.34 10.55
C THR A 63 12.81 -47.08 9.51
N GLN A 64 12.42 -48.30 9.12
CA GLN A 64 13.10 -49.02 8.02
C GLN A 64 12.99 -48.33 6.65
N ASN A 65 12.02 -47.43 6.47
CA ASN A 65 11.77 -46.74 5.22
C ASN A 65 12.16 -45.26 5.36
N THR A 66 13.13 -44.80 4.56
CA THR A 66 13.70 -43.45 4.71
C THR A 66 12.74 -42.30 4.38
N TRP A 67 11.57 -42.58 3.80
CA TRP A 67 10.53 -41.58 3.53
C TRP A 67 9.53 -41.39 4.69
N GLU A 68 9.59 -42.22 5.74
CA GLU A 68 8.69 -42.14 6.90
C GLU A 68 9.25 -41.29 8.05
N SER A 69 10.47 -40.76 7.91
CA SER A 69 11.11 -39.87 8.87
C SER A 69 11.79 -38.71 8.14
N PRO A 70 11.73 -37.46 8.64
CA PRO A 70 12.48 -36.36 8.06
C PRO A 70 14.00 -36.50 8.26
N TRP A 71 14.46 -37.46 9.08
CA TRP A 71 15.88 -37.62 9.42
C TRP A 71 16.54 -38.81 8.72
N ILE A 72 17.81 -38.65 8.36
CA ILE A 72 18.74 -39.74 8.03
C ILE A 72 19.89 -39.78 9.02
N PHE A 73 20.35 -40.99 9.34
CA PHE A 73 21.57 -41.20 10.11
C PHE A 73 22.81 -41.02 9.22
N ILE A 74 23.77 -40.22 9.70
CA ILE A 74 25.00 -39.89 9.00
C ILE A 74 26.20 -40.65 9.59
N ALA A 75 26.40 -40.58 10.91
CA ALA A 75 27.56 -41.19 11.59
C ALA A 75 27.35 -41.41 13.10
N GLU A 76 28.10 -42.35 13.68
CA GLU A 76 28.35 -42.43 15.13
C GLU A 76 29.58 -41.57 15.46
N LEU A 77 29.52 -40.77 16.54
CA LEU A 77 30.61 -39.90 16.99
C LEU A 77 31.15 -40.40 18.34
N GLU A 78 32.39 -40.90 18.34
CA GLU A 78 33.06 -41.29 19.58
C GLU A 78 33.45 -40.07 20.41
N SER A 79 33.06 -40.06 21.69
CA SER A 79 33.40 -38.98 22.62
C SER A 79 34.83 -39.13 23.14
N ASP A 80 35.70 -38.18 22.84
CA ASP A 80 36.94 -37.98 23.58
C ASP A 80 37.18 -36.50 23.90
N THR A 81 37.89 -36.26 24.99
CA THR A 81 38.00 -34.94 25.65
C THR A 81 39.38 -34.29 25.46
N VAL A 82 39.57 -33.07 25.99
CA VAL A 82 40.84 -32.32 26.19
C VAL A 82 41.24 -31.37 25.03
N PRO A 83 41.72 -30.12 25.28
CA PRO A 83 41.58 -29.21 26.44
C PRO A 83 41.07 -27.79 26.08
N GLU A 84 40.89 -26.96 27.10
CA GLU A 84 40.59 -25.52 27.03
C GLU A 84 41.78 -24.71 26.44
N GLU A 85 41.55 -23.98 25.35
CA GLU A 85 42.52 -23.04 24.76
C GLU A 85 42.05 -21.58 24.98
N VAL A 86 42.91 -20.76 25.60
CA VAL A 86 42.58 -19.37 25.93
C VAL A 86 42.67 -18.51 24.68
N LEU A 87 41.51 -18.10 24.15
CA LEU A 87 41.46 -17.16 23.02
C LEU A 87 42.06 -15.79 23.40
N PRO A 88 42.78 -15.12 22.48
CA PRO A 88 43.16 -13.72 22.65
C PRO A 88 41.90 -12.83 22.70
N PRO A 89 42.00 -11.60 23.25
CA PRO A 89 40.88 -10.67 23.19
C PRO A 89 40.44 -10.43 21.73
N PRO A 90 39.13 -10.14 21.49
CA PRO A 90 38.62 -9.94 20.15
C PRO A 90 39.39 -8.84 19.43
N PRO A 91 39.53 -8.93 18.08
CA PRO A 91 40.10 -7.83 17.32
C PRO A 91 39.31 -6.56 17.62
N ILE A 92 40.03 -5.47 17.88
CA ILE A 92 39.44 -4.13 17.97
C ILE A 92 38.73 -3.92 16.62
N PRO A 93 37.45 -3.50 16.59
CA PRO A 93 36.78 -3.21 15.33
C PRO A 93 37.63 -2.22 14.54
N GLU A 94 37.97 -2.55 13.30
CA GLU A 94 38.66 -1.61 12.44
C GLU A 94 37.76 -0.38 12.30
N ILE A 95 38.31 0.76 12.67
CA ILE A 95 37.67 2.05 12.49
C ILE A 95 37.55 2.21 10.97
N THR A 96 36.33 2.20 10.44
CA THR A 96 36.07 2.57 9.05
C THR A 96 36.77 3.92 8.83
N PRO A 97 37.75 4.01 7.91
CA PRO A 97 38.57 5.19 7.81
C PRO A 97 37.68 6.39 7.53
N ASP A 98 37.85 7.45 8.33
CA ASP A 98 37.20 8.74 8.09
C ASP A 98 37.82 9.33 6.81
N LEU A 99 37.26 8.94 5.67
CA LEU A 99 37.78 9.23 4.34
C LEU A 99 37.71 10.73 4.12
N ASP A 100 38.86 11.38 3.91
CA ASP A 100 38.87 12.78 3.52
C ASP A 100 38.09 12.99 2.20
N SER A 101 37.49 14.17 2.05
CA SER A 101 36.61 14.45 0.92
C SER A 101 37.30 14.31 -0.46
N ALA A 102 38.63 14.38 -0.52
CA ALA A 102 39.39 14.14 -1.75
C ALA A 102 39.42 12.64 -2.11
N SER A 103 39.50 11.76 -1.11
CA SER A 103 39.46 10.31 -1.24
C SER A 103 38.04 9.83 -1.59
N GLN A 104 37.00 10.44 -1.01
CA GLN A 104 35.59 10.19 -1.35
C GLN A 104 35.30 10.50 -2.83
N ILE A 105 35.65 11.70 -3.30
CA ILE A 105 35.49 12.11 -4.72
C ILE A 105 36.21 11.14 -5.67
N LYS A 106 37.42 10.69 -5.29
CA LYS A 106 38.18 9.71 -6.08
C LYS A 106 37.49 8.35 -6.14
N TYR A 107 36.86 7.90 -5.05
CA TYR A 107 36.12 6.63 -5.04
C TYR A 107 34.85 6.70 -5.92
N VAL A 108 34.06 7.77 -5.83
CA VAL A 108 32.88 8.00 -6.70
C VAL A 108 33.30 8.00 -8.18
N GLN A 109 34.43 8.64 -8.53
CA GLN A 109 34.97 8.62 -9.89
C GLN A 109 35.33 7.20 -10.37
N ILE A 110 35.95 6.39 -9.51
CA ILE A 110 36.29 4.99 -9.82
C ILE A 110 35.01 4.17 -10.02
N MET A 111 34.03 4.26 -9.11
CA MET A 111 32.76 3.53 -9.22
C MET A 111 32.01 3.91 -10.51
N ASN A 112 31.90 5.21 -10.80
CA ASN A 112 31.29 5.70 -12.04
C ASN A 112 32.04 5.19 -13.28
N GLU A 113 33.37 5.15 -13.28
CA GLU A 113 34.15 4.59 -14.40
C GLU A 113 33.85 3.09 -14.59
N MET A 114 33.73 2.33 -13.51
CA MET A 114 33.49 0.88 -13.55
C MET A 114 32.03 0.56 -13.93
N ALA A 115 31.04 1.32 -13.45
CA ALA A 115 29.65 1.23 -13.88
C ALA A 115 29.52 1.47 -15.39
N ASN A 116 30.14 2.53 -15.91
CA ASN A 116 30.15 2.83 -17.34
C ASN A 116 30.78 1.68 -18.18
N LYS A 117 31.83 1.02 -17.68
CA LYS A 117 32.41 -0.17 -18.33
C LYS A 117 31.46 -1.37 -18.30
N MET A 118 30.72 -1.58 -17.20
CA MET A 118 29.69 -2.62 -17.13
C MET A 118 28.58 -2.37 -18.15
N VAL A 119 28.02 -1.16 -18.21
CA VAL A 119 26.97 -0.79 -19.18
C VAL A 119 27.44 -1.00 -20.62
N GLN A 120 28.63 -0.49 -20.98
CA GLN A 120 29.20 -0.69 -22.32
C GLN A 120 29.40 -2.18 -22.64
N ARG A 121 29.84 -2.98 -21.67
CA ARG A 121 30.01 -4.42 -21.83
C ARG A 121 28.68 -5.16 -22.01
N VAL A 122 27.63 -4.77 -21.28
CA VAL A 122 26.28 -5.32 -21.48
C VAL A 122 25.76 -4.98 -22.87
N GLN A 123 25.89 -3.74 -23.33
CA GLN A 123 25.47 -3.32 -24.68
C GLN A 123 26.24 -4.06 -25.81
N GLU A 124 27.54 -4.30 -25.64
CA GLU A 124 28.34 -5.15 -26.53
C GLU A 124 27.80 -6.58 -26.57
N LEU A 125 27.54 -7.18 -25.41
CA LEU A 125 27.09 -8.58 -25.30
C LEU A 125 25.65 -8.78 -25.80
N LYS A 126 24.75 -7.81 -25.62
CA LYS A 126 23.43 -7.76 -26.28
C LYS A 126 23.58 -7.73 -27.80
N SER A 127 24.56 -6.99 -28.32
CA SER A 127 24.86 -6.93 -29.75
C SER A 127 25.39 -8.26 -30.29
N PHE A 128 26.25 -8.95 -29.52
CA PHE A 128 26.74 -10.29 -29.84
C PHE A 128 25.59 -11.31 -29.82
N ALA A 129 24.74 -11.29 -28.80
CA ALA A 129 23.57 -12.16 -28.69
C ALA A 129 22.58 -11.97 -29.85
N ASN A 130 22.56 -10.82 -30.53
CA ASN A 130 21.73 -10.58 -31.71
C ASN A 130 22.37 -11.01 -33.04
N ASN A 131 23.64 -11.43 -33.05
CA ASN A 131 24.33 -11.90 -34.25
C ASN A 131 24.37 -13.46 -34.28
N PRO A 132 23.84 -14.11 -35.35
CA PRO A 132 23.80 -15.57 -35.46
C PRO A 132 25.16 -16.27 -35.48
N ASP A 133 26.26 -15.55 -35.72
CA ASP A 133 27.62 -16.10 -35.65
C ASP A 133 28.12 -16.30 -34.21
N PHE A 134 27.48 -15.69 -33.20
CA PHE A 134 27.96 -15.63 -31.81
C PHE A 134 27.03 -16.27 -30.78
N TYR A 135 25.84 -16.73 -31.17
CA TYR A 135 24.94 -17.47 -30.29
C TYR A 135 24.67 -18.88 -30.80
N PHE A 136 24.29 -19.78 -29.89
CA PHE A 136 23.81 -21.12 -30.20
C PHE A 136 22.60 -21.47 -29.32
N PHE A 137 21.86 -22.51 -29.69
CA PHE A 137 20.76 -23.02 -28.90
C PHE A 137 21.13 -24.35 -28.24
N LYS A 138 20.79 -24.49 -26.96
CA LYS A 138 20.93 -25.72 -26.18
C LYS A 138 19.70 -25.87 -25.29
N ASP A 139 19.10 -27.06 -25.28
CA ASP A 139 17.94 -27.39 -24.44
C ASP A 139 16.76 -26.39 -24.55
N GLY A 140 16.55 -25.83 -25.75
CA GLY A 140 15.52 -24.82 -26.05
C GLY A 140 15.87 -23.38 -25.64
N LYS A 141 16.97 -23.17 -24.92
CA LYS A 141 17.47 -21.87 -24.46
C LYS A 141 18.58 -21.35 -25.38
N LYS A 142 18.73 -20.03 -25.46
CA LYS A 142 19.75 -19.33 -26.26
C LYS A 142 20.97 -19.06 -25.40
N PHE A 143 22.17 -19.26 -25.95
CA PHE A 143 23.44 -19.06 -25.25
C PHE A 143 24.44 -18.29 -26.11
N ILE A 144 25.34 -17.55 -25.47
CA ILE A 144 26.61 -17.10 -26.05
C ILE A 144 27.78 -17.79 -25.34
N GLU A 145 28.88 -18.06 -26.04
CA GLU A 145 30.11 -18.57 -25.45
C GLU A 145 31.15 -17.45 -25.36
N LEU A 146 31.69 -17.20 -24.17
CA LEU A 146 32.80 -16.28 -23.94
C LEU A 146 33.92 -17.05 -23.23
N ASN A 147 35.09 -17.18 -23.87
CA ASN A 147 36.28 -17.86 -23.33
C ASN A 147 36.00 -19.26 -22.71
N GLY A 148 35.14 -20.07 -23.33
CA GLY A 148 34.79 -21.41 -22.84
C GLY A 148 33.70 -21.44 -21.76
N VAL A 149 33.06 -20.31 -21.43
CA VAL A 149 31.90 -20.23 -20.54
C VAL A 149 30.66 -19.89 -21.34
N ASN A 150 29.61 -20.70 -21.17
CA ASN A 150 28.31 -20.50 -21.81
C ASN A 150 27.39 -19.70 -20.88
N TYR A 151 26.94 -18.53 -21.35
CA TYR A 151 25.97 -17.68 -20.67
C TYR A 151 24.62 -17.84 -21.35
N GLU A 152 23.59 -18.15 -20.58
CA GLU A 152 22.23 -18.12 -21.10
C GLU A 152 21.85 -16.67 -21.43
N ILE A 153 21.13 -16.46 -22.52
CA ILE A 153 20.61 -15.15 -22.91
C ILE A 153 19.16 -15.07 -22.46
N ASP A 154 18.84 -14.08 -21.63
CA ASP A 154 17.48 -13.80 -21.23
C ASP A 154 16.60 -13.52 -22.46
N GLN A 155 15.39 -14.09 -22.46
CA GLN A 155 14.49 -14.06 -23.61
C GLN A 155 13.79 -12.71 -23.78
N GLN A 156 13.60 -11.96 -22.70
CA GLN A 156 12.88 -10.69 -22.70
C GLN A 156 13.82 -9.51 -23.00
N HIS A 157 15.00 -9.51 -22.39
CA HIS A 157 15.94 -8.38 -22.40
C HIS A 157 17.17 -8.59 -23.29
N GLY A 158 17.47 -9.83 -23.69
CA GLY A 158 18.60 -10.17 -24.57
C GLY A 158 19.97 -10.10 -23.89
N THR A 159 19.99 -10.04 -22.57
CA THR A 159 21.15 -9.88 -21.67
C THR A 159 21.75 -11.24 -21.27
N PRO A 160 23.07 -11.34 -21.02
CA PRO A 160 23.67 -12.57 -20.50
C PRO A 160 23.36 -12.79 -19.02
N ILE A 161 22.88 -13.98 -18.67
CA ILE A 161 22.64 -14.46 -17.31
C ILE A 161 23.95 -15.05 -16.76
N VAL A 162 24.41 -14.59 -15.60
CA VAL A 162 25.57 -15.15 -14.90
C VAL A 162 25.19 -16.56 -14.41
N PRO A 163 25.90 -17.63 -14.80
CA PRO A 163 25.59 -18.97 -14.34
C PRO A 163 25.92 -19.09 -12.85
N LEU A 164 24.96 -19.58 -12.05
CA LEU A 164 25.18 -19.89 -10.64
C LEU A 164 26.34 -20.89 -10.49
N ARG A 165 27.33 -20.51 -9.67
CA ARG A 165 28.51 -21.29 -9.34
C ARG A 165 28.75 -21.33 -7.83
N ASN A 166 29.81 -22.01 -7.40
CA ASN A 166 30.27 -21.90 -6.02
C ASN A 166 30.57 -20.43 -5.70
N TRP A 167 30.20 -19.96 -4.51
CA TRP A 167 30.41 -18.57 -4.06
C TRP A 167 31.89 -18.15 -4.09
N ALA A 168 32.83 -19.09 -3.98
CA ALA A 168 34.27 -18.85 -4.11
C ALA A 168 34.80 -18.89 -5.56
N ASP A 169 33.96 -19.16 -6.57
CA ASP A 169 34.31 -19.19 -7.99
C ASP A 169 33.69 -18.01 -8.75
N ASP A 170 34.31 -16.83 -8.63
CA ASP A 170 33.93 -15.63 -9.37
C ASP A 170 34.35 -15.65 -10.86
N SER A 171 34.90 -16.77 -11.38
CA SER A 171 35.49 -16.79 -12.72
C SER A 171 34.48 -16.59 -13.85
N ALA A 172 33.21 -16.97 -13.67
CA ALA A 172 32.16 -16.64 -14.63
C ALA A 172 31.89 -15.12 -14.68
N THR A 173 31.88 -14.47 -13.53
CA THR A 173 31.64 -13.02 -13.44
C THR A 173 32.85 -12.23 -13.96
N ARG A 174 34.06 -12.58 -13.53
CA ARG A 174 35.30 -11.95 -14.05
C ARG A 174 35.51 -12.21 -15.53
N ASN A 175 34.99 -13.30 -16.09
CA ASN A 175 35.02 -13.51 -17.53
C ASN A 175 34.01 -12.62 -18.28
N LEU A 176 32.85 -12.33 -17.66
CA LEU A 176 31.85 -11.42 -18.23
C LEU A 176 32.34 -9.96 -18.16
N PHE A 177 32.85 -9.53 -17.00
CA PHE A 177 33.34 -8.19 -16.68
C PHE A 177 34.86 -8.19 -16.37
N SER A 178 35.67 -8.52 -17.37
CA SER A 178 37.13 -8.76 -17.25
C SER A 178 38.00 -7.55 -16.95
N PHE A 179 37.40 -6.36 -16.83
CA PHE A 179 38.08 -5.12 -16.45
C PHE A 179 38.17 -4.92 -14.92
N PHE A 180 37.52 -5.75 -14.11
CA PHE A 180 37.67 -5.74 -12.64
C PHE A 180 38.89 -6.56 -12.19
N ASP A 181 39.83 -5.89 -11.50
CA ASP A 181 40.99 -6.53 -10.89
C ASP A 181 40.71 -7.15 -9.50
N GLN A 182 41.76 -7.64 -8.84
CA GLN A 182 41.68 -8.34 -7.57
C GLN A 182 41.33 -7.45 -6.36
N SER A 183 41.32 -6.12 -6.49
CA SER A 183 40.80 -5.20 -5.46
C SER A 183 39.28 -5.22 -5.36
N TRP A 184 38.59 -5.93 -6.27
CA TRP A 184 37.14 -6.09 -6.28
C TRP A 184 36.73 -7.52 -5.94
N GLU A 185 35.54 -7.65 -5.38
CA GLU A 185 34.85 -8.91 -5.10
C GLU A 185 33.42 -8.90 -5.64
N PHE A 186 32.85 -10.09 -5.72
CA PHE A 186 31.61 -10.38 -6.43
C PHE A 186 30.72 -11.29 -5.58
N SER A 187 29.45 -10.94 -5.44
CA SER A 187 28.42 -11.80 -4.87
C SER A 187 27.34 -12.08 -5.92
N MET A 188 27.36 -13.31 -6.45
CA MET A 188 26.39 -13.77 -7.45
C MET A 188 25.06 -14.14 -6.80
N TYR A 189 23.95 -13.79 -7.43
CA TYR A 189 22.60 -14.25 -7.07
C TYR A 189 21.93 -14.88 -8.31
N GLU A 190 20.59 -14.97 -8.33
CA GLU A 190 19.83 -15.56 -9.43
C GLU A 190 20.02 -14.79 -10.76
N GLY A 191 21.09 -15.12 -11.47
CA GLY A 191 21.44 -14.56 -12.79
C GLY A 191 22.22 -13.25 -12.76
N GLY A 192 22.04 -12.42 -11.74
CA GLY A 192 22.76 -11.16 -11.56
C GLY A 192 24.01 -11.25 -10.67
N VAL A 193 24.63 -10.09 -10.41
CA VAL A 193 25.79 -10.00 -9.52
C VAL A 193 25.96 -8.62 -8.89
N VAL A 194 26.25 -8.61 -7.58
CA VAL A 194 26.73 -7.42 -6.85
C VAL A 194 28.27 -7.39 -6.89
N VAL A 195 28.84 -6.21 -7.10
CA VAL A 195 30.28 -5.96 -7.23
C VAL A 195 30.72 -4.89 -6.22
N VAL A 196 31.73 -5.19 -5.42
CA VAL A 196 32.16 -4.36 -4.29
C VAL A 196 33.67 -4.18 -4.31
N ASN A 197 34.16 -2.99 -3.95
CA ASN A 197 35.60 -2.76 -3.78
C ASN A 197 36.03 -3.13 -2.36
N LYS A 198 37.09 -3.93 -2.22
CA LYS A 198 37.56 -4.45 -0.92
C LYS A 198 38.15 -3.40 0.03
N GLU A 199 38.53 -2.21 -0.47
CA GLU A 199 39.11 -1.14 0.35
C GLU A 199 38.06 -0.11 0.80
N TRP A 200 36.96 0.05 0.05
CA TRP A 200 36.02 1.17 0.22
C TRP A 200 34.53 0.79 0.17
N GLY A 201 34.21 -0.47 -0.14
CA GLY A 201 32.85 -0.95 -0.38
C GLY A 201 32.22 -1.67 0.82
N ASN A 202 30.89 -1.81 0.81
CA ASN A 202 30.12 -2.57 1.81
C ASN A 202 28.80 -3.09 1.18
N TYR A 203 28.36 -4.28 1.58
CA TYR A 203 27.16 -4.98 1.07
C TYR A 203 25.84 -4.58 1.77
N ASP A 204 25.75 -3.37 2.33
CA ASP A 204 24.54 -2.91 3.03
C ASP A 204 23.45 -2.52 2.02
N TRP A 205 22.31 -3.21 2.01
CA TRP A 205 21.32 -3.04 0.94
C TRP A 205 20.63 -1.68 1.05
N GLY A 206 20.76 -0.84 0.02
CA GLY A 206 20.21 0.53 -0.01
C GLY A 206 21.00 1.58 0.77
N ASN A 207 22.10 1.18 1.43
CA ASN A 207 23.07 2.09 2.08
C ASN A 207 24.52 1.74 1.68
N GLY A 208 24.69 0.95 0.63
CA GLY A 208 25.90 0.21 0.31
C GLY A 208 26.74 0.85 -0.78
N CYS A 209 28.04 0.60 -0.70
CA CYS A 209 28.99 1.08 -1.71
C CYS A 209 29.22 0.02 -2.78
N VAL A 210 28.19 -0.22 -3.60
CA VAL A 210 28.14 -1.34 -4.55
C VAL A 210 27.83 -0.89 -5.99
N LEU A 211 28.24 -1.73 -6.94
CA LEU A 211 27.67 -1.77 -8.29
C LEU A 211 26.87 -3.08 -8.41
N GLU A 212 25.78 -3.09 -9.16
CA GLU A 212 25.00 -4.31 -9.37
C GLU A 212 24.68 -4.51 -10.84
N TYR A 213 24.70 -5.75 -11.32
CA TYR A 213 24.25 -6.12 -12.66
C TYR A 213 22.97 -6.96 -12.56
N LEU A 214 21.88 -6.39 -13.07
CA LEU A 214 20.51 -6.90 -13.05
C LEU A 214 20.12 -7.33 -14.48
N PRO A 215 20.33 -8.59 -14.90
CA PRO A 215 20.05 -9.02 -16.28
C PRO A 215 18.56 -8.97 -16.64
N ASP A 216 17.67 -9.02 -15.64
CA ASP A 216 16.21 -8.97 -15.74
C ASP A 216 15.63 -7.54 -15.77
N GLY A 217 16.46 -6.50 -15.57
CA GLY A 217 16.12 -5.12 -15.89
C GLY A 217 15.21 -4.41 -14.88
N HIS A 218 15.33 -4.71 -13.59
CA HIS A 218 14.46 -4.14 -12.55
C HIS A 218 14.61 -2.64 -12.26
N LEU A 219 15.67 -1.98 -12.76
CA LEU A 219 15.93 -0.54 -12.67
C LEU A 219 16.48 -0.03 -14.02
N ASP A 220 16.49 1.29 -14.23
CA ASP A 220 16.74 2.01 -15.50
C ASP A 220 17.61 1.29 -16.55
N THR A 221 17.16 1.37 -17.81
CA THR A 221 17.44 0.50 -19.00
C THR A 221 18.87 0.03 -19.35
N ASP A 222 19.89 0.40 -18.59
CA ASP A 222 21.30 0.04 -18.76
C ASP A 222 21.73 -1.25 -18.00
N TYR A 223 20.82 -1.86 -17.24
CA TYR A 223 21.02 -3.14 -16.50
C TYR A 223 22.09 -3.11 -15.41
N VAL A 224 22.56 -1.92 -15.03
CA VAL A 224 23.61 -1.73 -14.03
C VAL A 224 23.19 -0.66 -13.03
N LEU A 225 23.05 -1.04 -11.76
CA LEU A 225 22.86 -0.10 -10.66
C LEU A 225 24.23 0.38 -10.15
N ASN A 226 24.29 1.63 -9.71
CA ASN A 226 25.50 2.26 -9.19
C ASN A 226 25.17 3.06 -7.92
N GLU A 227 25.38 2.45 -6.75
CA GLU A 227 25.05 3.04 -5.44
C GLU A 227 26.18 3.93 -4.89
N ALA A 228 27.17 4.31 -5.70
CA ALA A 228 28.33 5.09 -5.25
C ALA A 228 28.02 6.48 -4.65
N LEU A 229 26.78 6.97 -4.78
CA LEU A 229 26.32 8.25 -4.24
C LEU A 229 25.56 8.12 -2.91
N THR A 230 25.04 6.93 -2.56
CA THR A 230 24.46 6.64 -1.23
C THR A 230 25.56 6.38 -0.19
N CYS A 231 26.75 5.97 -0.65
CA CYS A 231 28.00 5.83 0.11
C CYS A 231 28.33 6.93 1.11
N PHE A 232 28.01 8.18 0.78
CA PHE A 232 28.44 9.35 1.55
C PHE A 232 27.22 10.18 1.91
N VAL A 233 27.03 10.39 3.22
CA VAL A 233 25.94 11.21 3.78
C VAL A 233 25.94 12.58 3.11
N GLY A 234 24.96 12.82 2.24
CA GLY A 234 24.78 14.07 1.50
C GLY A 234 25.44 14.17 0.11
N SER A 235 25.69 13.06 -0.60
CA SER A 235 26.14 13.09 -2.01
C SER A 235 25.09 12.75 -3.08
N GLU A 236 23.80 12.81 -2.75
CA GLU A 236 22.74 12.78 -3.77
C GLU A 236 22.81 14.01 -4.68
N THR A 237 22.67 13.81 -5.99
CA THR A 237 22.90 14.87 -6.97
C THR A 237 21.66 15.70 -7.27
N ASN A 238 21.66 16.92 -6.76
CA ASN A 238 21.20 18.13 -7.45
C ASN A 238 19.68 18.35 -7.69
N GLU A 239 18.81 17.94 -6.77
CA GLU A 239 17.84 18.90 -6.19
C GLU A 239 17.81 18.67 -4.67
N PRO A 240 17.74 19.72 -3.82
CA PRO A 240 17.59 19.53 -2.39
C PRO A 240 16.17 19.03 -2.12
N LEU A 241 16.05 17.81 -1.58
CA LEU A 241 14.78 17.21 -1.14
C LEU A 241 13.91 18.24 -0.41
N ASP A 242 12.62 18.23 -0.73
CA ASP A 242 11.65 19.13 -0.13
C ASP A 242 11.27 18.72 1.30
N ALA A 243 11.47 17.44 1.63
CA ALA A 243 11.45 16.89 2.97
C ALA A 243 12.81 16.85 3.65
N THR A 244 12.77 16.99 4.97
CA THR A 244 13.84 16.54 5.87
C THR A 244 13.40 15.23 6.53
N HIS A 245 14.12 14.15 6.27
CA HIS A 245 13.91 12.87 6.96
C HIS A 245 14.70 12.83 8.28
N LEU A 246 14.00 12.58 9.39
CA LEU A 246 14.56 12.39 10.72
C LEU A 246 14.44 10.91 11.12
N ALA A 247 15.60 10.24 11.20
CA ALA A 247 15.68 8.82 11.54
C ALA A 247 15.48 8.54 13.05
N PRO A 248 15.02 7.34 13.45
CA PRO A 248 14.61 7.03 14.83
C PRO A 248 15.70 7.19 15.88
N TYR A 249 16.97 7.00 15.48
CA TYR A 249 18.12 7.16 16.38
C TYR A 249 18.23 8.59 16.93
N LYS A 250 17.70 9.61 16.24
CA LYS A 250 17.61 11.00 16.74
C LYS A 250 16.76 11.11 18.01
N PHE A 251 15.78 10.22 18.15
CA PHE A 251 14.92 10.08 19.32
C PHE A 251 15.42 8.99 20.29
N GLY A 252 16.53 8.32 19.94
CA GLY A 252 17.13 7.25 20.71
C GLY A 252 16.44 5.90 20.55
N VAL A 253 15.61 5.74 19.52
CA VAL A 253 14.89 4.51 19.14
C VAL A 253 15.75 3.70 18.16
N ASN A 254 15.71 2.37 18.24
CA ASN A 254 16.35 1.51 17.25
C ASN A 254 15.47 1.41 15.99
N ALA A 255 16.00 1.74 14.82
CA ALA A 255 15.26 1.74 13.56
C ALA A 255 14.74 0.35 13.15
N GLU A 256 15.49 -0.72 13.45
CA GLU A 256 15.13 -2.10 13.09
C GLU A 256 13.83 -2.59 13.78
N TYR A 257 13.56 -2.07 14.97
CA TYR A 257 12.42 -2.46 15.81
C TYR A 257 11.47 -1.28 16.09
N ALA A 258 11.61 -0.19 15.33
CA ALA A 258 10.83 1.02 15.50
C ALA A 258 9.34 0.77 15.22
N ASN A 259 8.51 1.23 16.14
CA ASN A 259 7.06 1.34 16.02
C ASN A 259 6.66 2.59 16.80
N MET A 260 7.06 3.74 16.27
CA MET A 260 6.65 5.03 16.80
C MET A 260 5.14 5.14 16.59
N VAL A 261 4.38 5.56 17.61
CA VAL A 261 2.89 5.52 17.63
C VAL A 261 2.22 6.89 17.75
N SER A 262 2.97 7.91 18.17
CA SER A 262 2.50 9.28 18.23
C SER A 262 3.64 10.30 18.28
N ILE A 263 3.40 11.49 17.75
CA ILE A 263 4.35 12.60 17.66
C ILE A 263 3.76 13.89 18.27
N GLU A 264 4.61 14.72 18.90
CA GLU A 264 4.19 15.96 19.54
C GLU A 264 5.34 16.99 19.56
N ASN A 265 5.03 18.28 19.69
CA ASN A 265 6.00 19.36 19.83
C ASN A 265 5.92 20.08 21.19
N ILE A 266 7.09 20.41 21.76
CA ILE A 266 7.18 21.48 22.77
C ILE A 266 8.36 22.39 22.44
N GLY A 267 8.08 23.47 21.72
CA GLY A 267 9.09 24.45 21.29
C GLY A 267 10.07 23.85 20.29
N ASN A 268 11.37 23.89 20.57
CA ASN A 268 12.38 23.29 19.69
C ASN A 268 12.46 21.75 19.80
N LYS A 269 11.60 21.12 20.61
CA LYS A 269 11.64 19.67 20.84
C LYS A 269 10.59 18.96 20.00
N LEU A 270 11.02 18.03 19.17
CA LEU A 270 10.16 16.99 18.62
C LEU A 270 10.16 15.80 19.59
N ILE A 271 9.00 15.22 19.82
CA ILE A 271 8.77 14.20 20.84
C ILE A 271 8.02 13.05 20.18
N VAL A 272 8.49 11.81 20.35
CA VAL A 272 7.82 10.61 19.85
C VAL A 272 7.55 9.62 20.98
N ALA A 273 6.40 8.96 20.92
CA ALA A 273 6.15 7.75 21.68
C ALA A 273 6.55 6.54 20.82
N GLN A 274 7.45 5.72 21.33
CA GLN A 274 7.84 4.42 20.78
C GLN A 274 7.13 3.33 21.60
N SER A 275 6.45 2.40 20.93
CA SER A 275 5.81 1.25 21.59
C SER A 275 5.97 0.00 20.70
N PRO A 276 7.00 -0.83 20.92
CA PRO A 276 7.29 -2.00 20.09
C PRO A 276 6.08 -2.92 19.90
N THR A 277 6.02 -3.57 18.74
CA THR A 277 5.03 -4.62 18.45
C THR A 277 5.22 -5.82 19.39
N ALA A 278 4.22 -6.69 19.51
CA ALA A 278 4.31 -7.88 20.36
C ALA A 278 5.53 -8.76 19.99
N GLU A 279 5.85 -8.87 18.70
CA GLU A 279 6.98 -9.62 18.16
C GLU A 279 8.33 -8.99 18.52
N ASN A 280 8.42 -7.66 18.52
CA ASN A 280 9.64 -6.90 18.80
C ASN A 280 9.84 -6.55 20.29
N SER A 281 8.85 -6.85 21.15
CA SER A 281 8.85 -6.51 22.59
C SER A 281 9.97 -7.14 23.43
N GLN A 282 10.74 -8.07 22.86
CA GLN A 282 11.94 -8.67 23.46
C GLN A 282 13.24 -7.97 23.06
N TYR A 283 13.22 -7.12 22.02
CA TYR A 283 14.40 -6.46 21.44
C TYR A 283 14.45 -4.94 21.69
N ASP A 284 13.29 -4.31 21.89
CA ASP A 284 13.18 -2.89 22.26
C ASP A 284 12.12 -2.68 23.35
N VAL A 285 12.12 -1.50 23.98
CA VAL A 285 11.22 -1.16 25.09
C VAL A 285 10.39 0.11 24.79
N PRO A 286 9.13 0.19 25.27
CA PRO A 286 8.33 1.41 25.16
C PRO A 286 9.01 2.60 25.85
N MET A 287 9.10 3.73 25.14
CA MET A 287 9.76 4.94 25.63
C MET A 287 9.23 6.20 24.94
N VAL A 288 9.39 7.35 25.59
CA VAL A 288 9.25 8.65 24.94
C VAL A 288 10.64 9.17 24.57
N GLY A 289 10.90 9.33 23.27
CA GLY A 289 12.11 9.93 22.73
C GLY A 289 11.92 11.42 22.47
N ILE A 290 12.85 12.25 22.93
CA ILE A 290 12.78 13.72 22.82
C ILE A 290 14.03 14.20 22.10
N TYR A 291 13.87 14.76 20.91
CA TYR A 291 14.94 15.36 20.11
C TYR A 291 14.82 16.89 20.14
N ASP A 292 15.80 17.57 20.74
CA ASP A 292 15.92 19.02 20.65
C ASP A 292 16.57 19.38 19.30
N THR A 293 15.78 19.94 18.37
CA THR A 293 16.23 20.23 17.00
C THR A 293 17.25 21.36 16.94
N LYS A 294 17.33 22.21 17.97
CA LYS A 294 18.24 23.35 18.03
C LYS A 294 19.58 22.97 18.64
N GLU A 295 19.55 22.27 19.77
CA GLU A 295 20.77 21.83 20.46
C GLU A 295 21.31 20.50 19.90
N ASN A 296 20.55 19.81 19.03
CA ASN A 296 20.85 18.49 18.45
C ASN A 296 21.16 17.44 19.53
N THR A 297 20.31 17.38 20.56
CA THR A 297 20.44 16.45 21.70
C THR A 297 19.21 15.58 21.88
N THR A 298 19.42 14.39 22.43
CA THR A 298 18.37 13.39 22.65
C THR A 298 18.18 13.13 24.15
N THR A 299 16.94 13.20 24.62
CA THR A 299 16.52 12.76 25.97
C THR A 299 15.53 11.60 25.84
N LYS A 300 15.54 10.65 26.79
CA LYS A 300 14.62 9.50 26.79
C LYS A 300 13.88 9.40 28.13
N ILE A 301 12.60 9.05 28.08
CA ILE A 301 11.76 8.76 29.25
C ILE A 301 11.25 7.31 29.11
N PHE A 302 11.72 6.43 30.01
CA PHE A 302 11.32 5.02 30.02
C PHE A 302 10.12 4.73 30.95
N GLY A 303 9.65 5.71 31.74
CA GLY A 303 8.59 5.53 32.72
C GLY A 303 8.48 6.71 33.69
N ILE A 304 7.67 6.57 34.74
CA ILE A 304 7.62 7.52 35.87
C ILE A 304 8.95 7.48 36.66
N SER A 305 9.52 6.28 36.78
CA SER A 305 10.79 5.98 37.44
C SER A 305 11.37 4.67 36.90
N GLU A 306 12.62 4.35 37.25
CA GLU A 306 13.26 3.06 36.90
C GLU A 306 12.43 1.86 37.39
N ASP A 307 11.82 1.96 38.58
CA ASP A 307 10.93 0.93 39.14
C ASP A 307 9.53 0.85 38.47
N GLN A 308 9.17 1.84 37.63
CA GLN A 308 7.87 1.92 36.97
C GLN A 308 7.99 2.22 35.47
N PRO A 309 8.62 1.32 34.70
CA PRO A 309 8.79 1.49 33.27
C PRO A 309 7.47 1.35 32.50
N TYR A 310 7.44 1.93 31.30
CA TYR A 310 6.36 1.74 30.35
C TYR A 310 6.32 0.31 29.81
N LYS A 311 5.12 -0.10 29.38
CA LYS A 311 4.81 -1.43 28.83
C LYS A 311 3.98 -1.36 27.54
N GLY A 312 3.74 -0.14 27.09
CA GLY A 312 2.90 0.25 25.98
C GLY A 312 2.63 1.74 26.13
N LEU A 313 2.63 2.45 25.01
CA LEU A 313 2.26 3.86 24.89
C LEU A 313 1.23 3.98 23.77
N ASP A 314 0.30 4.91 23.90
CA ASP A 314 -0.86 5.04 23.01
C ASP A 314 -0.86 6.37 22.23
N ASP A 315 -0.42 7.45 22.90
CA ASP A 315 -0.59 8.82 22.41
C ASP A 315 0.30 9.82 23.18
N LEU A 316 0.62 10.94 22.55
CA LEU A 316 1.24 12.11 23.18
C LEU A 316 0.36 13.33 22.97
N ARG A 317 0.26 14.21 23.98
CA ARG A 317 -0.30 15.55 23.79
C ARG A 317 0.47 16.62 24.57
N SER A 318 0.67 17.77 23.95
CA SER A 318 1.15 18.98 24.60
C SER A 318 -0.02 19.83 25.07
N TYR A 319 0.12 20.45 26.24
CA TYR A 319 -0.77 21.53 26.65
C TYR A 319 -0.01 22.52 27.53
N LYS A 320 0.20 23.74 27.00
CA LYS A 320 1.17 24.70 27.53
C LYS A 320 2.57 24.05 27.57
N SER A 321 3.34 24.27 28.63
CA SER A 321 4.68 23.70 28.82
C SER A 321 4.69 22.28 29.44
N GLN A 322 3.58 21.54 29.31
CA GLN A 322 3.44 20.19 29.87
C GLN A 322 3.25 19.16 28.74
N LEU A 323 3.93 18.04 28.85
CA LEU A 323 3.75 16.85 28.02
C LEU A 323 2.86 15.86 28.76
N PHE A 324 1.82 15.37 28.11
CA PHE A 324 0.93 14.33 28.60
C PHE A 324 1.19 13.07 27.77
N VAL A 325 1.53 11.99 28.46
CA VAL A 325 1.88 10.69 27.88
C VAL A 325 0.73 9.72 28.17
N SER A 326 0.02 9.30 27.13
CA SER A 326 -1.02 8.29 27.24
C SER A 326 -0.37 6.90 27.31
N ALA A 327 -0.51 6.26 28.47
CA ALA A 327 -0.09 4.88 28.72
C ALA A 327 -1.29 4.07 29.23
N ILE A 328 -2.48 4.36 28.70
CA ILE A 328 -3.76 3.92 29.24
C ILE A 328 -3.96 2.43 28.95
N SER A 329 -3.64 1.95 27.74
CA SER A 329 -3.84 0.53 27.38
C SER A 329 -3.01 -0.42 28.25
N ALA A 330 -1.81 0.02 28.65
CA ALA A 330 -0.87 -0.79 29.44
C ALA A 330 -0.94 -0.53 30.96
N HIS A 331 -1.27 0.69 31.39
CA HIS A 331 -1.16 1.12 32.79
C HIS A 331 -2.40 1.85 33.34
N ASN A 332 -3.46 2.04 32.54
CA ASN A 332 -4.69 2.78 32.91
C ASN A 332 -4.40 4.20 33.44
N ARG A 333 -3.40 4.89 32.87
CA ARG A 333 -3.00 6.23 33.30
C ARG A 333 -2.51 7.13 32.17
N ILE A 334 -2.62 8.44 32.41
CA ILE A 334 -1.98 9.51 31.64
C ILE A 334 -0.92 10.14 32.56
N ASP A 335 0.35 10.09 32.16
CA ASP A 335 1.47 10.61 32.94
C ASP A 335 1.87 11.99 32.43
N VAL A 336 2.14 12.94 33.33
CA VAL A 336 2.40 14.35 32.99
C VAL A 336 3.83 14.72 33.34
N PHE A 337 4.55 15.27 32.37
CA PHE A 337 5.94 15.69 32.48
C PHE A 337 6.07 17.19 32.16
N ASN A 338 7.08 17.83 32.74
CA ASN A 338 7.49 19.17 32.36
C ASN A 338 8.21 19.13 31.00
N GLY A 339 7.76 19.91 30.01
CA GLY A 339 8.33 19.89 28.66
C GLY A 339 9.73 20.51 28.54
N GLU A 340 10.12 21.39 29.45
CA GLU A 340 11.44 22.05 29.45
C GLU A 340 12.54 21.10 29.93
N ASN A 341 12.29 20.34 31.01
CA ASN A 341 13.31 19.51 31.67
C ASN A 341 13.00 18.01 31.75
N SER A 342 11.89 17.57 31.14
CA SER A 342 11.45 16.17 31.05
C SER A 342 11.22 15.49 32.41
N GLN A 343 11.06 16.25 33.50
CA GLN A 343 10.80 15.68 34.83
C GLN A 343 9.32 15.32 35.00
N TYR A 344 9.06 14.13 35.56
CA TYR A 344 7.73 13.70 35.96
C TYR A 344 7.12 14.68 36.97
N GLN A 345 5.85 15.04 36.71
CA GLN A 345 5.07 15.89 37.59
C GLN A 345 4.01 15.09 38.33
N TYR A 346 3.05 14.48 37.65
CA TYR A 346 1.92 13.76 38.27
C TYR A 346 1.23 12.84 37.25
N SER A 347 0.31 11.98 37.72
CA SER A 347 -0.47 11.09 36.85
C SER A 347 -1.97 11.19 37.09
N TYR A 348 -2.75 10.99 36.03
CA TYR A 348 -4.18 10.73 36.13
C TYR A 348 -4.45 9.24 35.90
N ALA A 349 -5.04 8.55 36.88
CA ALA A 349 -5.55 7.20 36.67
C ALA A 349 -6.96 7.29 36.04
N VAL A 350 -7.16 6.59 34.93
CA VAL A 350 -8.38 6.63 34.12
C VAL A 350 -8.89 5.21 33.86
N GLN A 351 -10.21 5.04 33.79
CA GLN A 351 -10.82 3.76 33.42
C GLN A 351 -11.22 3.82 31.95
N HIS A 352 -10.74 2.87 31.15
CA HIS A 352 -10.79 2.95 29.70
C HIS A 352 -10.93 1.57 29.04
N THR A 353 -11.57 1.55 27.87
CA THR A 353 -11.61 0.40 26.95
C THR A 353 -11.68 0.94 25.52
N GLY A 354 -10.58 0.96 24.74
CA GLY A 354 -10.57 1.57 23.41
C GLY A 354 -9.17 1.82 22.81
N GLN A 355 -9.04 2.96 22.10
CA GLN A 355 -7.83 3.38 21.38
C GLN A 355 -6.85 4.21 22.22
N ALA A 356 -7.25 4.64 23.43
CA ALA A 356 -6.45 5.46 24.34
C ALA A 356 -5.89 6.80 23.77
N LYS A 357 -6.34 7.24 22.59
CA LYS A 357 -6.10 8.58 22.04
C LYS A 357 -6.75 9.66 22.92
N ILE A 358 -6.06 10.78 23.10
CA ILE A 358 -6.41 11.84 24.05
C ILE A 358 -6.43 13.23 23.42
N ALA A 359 -7.24 14.11 23.99
CA ALA A 359 -7.23 15.54 23.71
C ALA A 359 -7.38 16.35 25.01
N ILE A 360 -6.60 17.41 25.18
CA ILE A 360 -6.50 18.16 26.44
C ILE A 360 -6.66 19.66 26.20
N ASN A 361 -7.52 20.30 27.00
CA ASN A 361 -7.64 21.76 27.03
C ASN A 361 -7.69 22.29 28.47
N SER A 362 -8.09 23.56 28.66
CA SER A 362 -8.14 24.21 29.98
C SER A 362 -9.21 23.69 30.94
N GLN A 363 -10.17 22.90 30.46
CA GLN A 363 -11.33 22.43 31.22
C GLN A 363 -11.46 20.91 31.23
N TYR A 364 -11.03 20.24 30.17
CA TYR A 364 -11.31 18.83 29.93
C TYR A 364 -10.08 18.04 29.47
N ILE A 365 -10.07 16.76 29.86
CA ILE A 365 -9.25 15.70 29.27
C ILE A 365 -10.26 14.75 28.62
N LEU A 366 -10.11 14.49 27.33
CA LEU A 366 -10.96 13.56 26.58
C LEU A 366 -10.14 12.31 26.21
N VAL A 367 -10.80 11.15 26.22
CA VAL A 367 -10.19 9.85 25.92
C VAL A 367 -11.10 9.08 24.95
N ALA A 368 -10.56 8.61 23.83
CA ALA A 368 -11.27 7.86 22.79
C ALA A 368 -11.47 6.37 23.18
N ASP A 369 -12.66 6.02 23.68
CA ASP A 369 -13.08 4.64 23.95
C ASP A 369 -13.46 3.87 22.67
N ALA A 370 -13.79 2.58 22.82
CA ALA A 370 -14.13 1.68 21.72
C ALA A 370 -15.45 2.03 20.98
N GLU A 371 -16.33 2.80 21.60
CA GLU A 371 -17.69 3.12 21.10
C GLU A 371 -18.13 4.58 21.39
N LYS A 372 -17.25 5.40 22.00
CA LYS A 372 -17.58 6.74 22.53
C LYS A 372 -16.29 7.49 22.87
N ILE A 373 -16.43 8.75 23.30
CA ILE A 373 -15.33 9.52 23.89
C ILE A 373 -15.71 9.86 25.33
N THR A 374 -14.91 9.44 26.32
CA THR A 374 -15.14 9.82 27.72
C THR A 374 -14.48 11.16 28.01
N VAL A 375 -15.22 12.05 28.68
CA VAL A 375 -14.78 13.38 29.08
C VAL A 375 -14.54 13.40 30.58
N TYR A 376 -13.36 13.84 31.01
CA TYR A 376 -13.00 14.10 32.39
C TYR A 376 -12.74 15.60 32.61
N GLN A 377 -12.88 16.09 33.84
CA GLN A 377 -12.44 17.45 34.20
C GLN A 377 -10.91 17.51 34.30
N HIS A 378 -10.30 18.50 33.64
CA HIS A 378 -8.88 18.78 33.80
C HIS A 378 -8.66 19.57 35.10
N VAL A 379 -8.07 18.91 36.10
CA VAL A 379 -7.72 19.52 37.39
C VAL A 379 -6.21 19.34 37.65
N PRO A 380 -5.39 20.40 37.56
CA PRO A 380 -3.96 20.32 37.83
C PRO A 380 -3.66 19.78 39.25
N LEU A 381 -2.71 18.85 39.35
CA LEU A 381 -2.35 18.16 40.60
C LEU A 381 -1.04 18.71 41.19
N LYS A 382 -0.67 18.26 42.40
CA LYS A 382 0.67 18.54 42.94
C LYS A 382 1.68 17.51 42.45
N SER A 383 2.95 17.90 42.47
CA SER A 383 4.05 17.01 42.08
C SER A 383 4.07 15.73 42.92
N GLY A 384 4.20 14.58 42.26
CA GLY A 384 4.20 13.24 42.86
C GLY A 384 2.81 12.62 43.07
N GLU A 385 1.71 13.35 42.85
CA GLU A 385 0.36 12.81 43.07
C GLU A 385 -0.11 11.95 41.88
N THR A 386 -0.90 10.91 42.18
CA THR A 386 -1.70 10.18 41.19
C THR A 386 -3.17 10.28 41.58
N GLN A 387 -4.01 10.87 40.73
CA GLN A 387 -5.45 11.01 41.00
C GLN A 387 -6.30 10.16 40.06
N SER A 388 -7.17 9.32 40.61
CA SER A 388 -8.23 8.65 39.85
C SER A 388 -9.27 9.67 39.39
N LEU A 389 -9.42 9.85 38.08
CA LEU A 389 -10.47 10.69 37.50
C LEU A 389 -11.81 9.93 37.48
N GLN A 390 -12.91 10.68 37.54
CA GLN A 390 -14.26 10.16 37.36
C GLN A 390 -14.86 10.77 36.10
N PRO A 391 -15.54 9.99 35.24
CA PRO A 391 -16.18 10.51 34.04
C PRO A 391 -17.10 11.70 34.36
N PHE A 392 -16.84 12.83 33.72
CA PHE A 392 -17.68 14.02 33.78
C PHE A 392 -18.86 13.89 32.82
N ALA A 393 -18.60 13.47 31.58
CA ALA A 393 -19.58 13.31 30.51
C ALA A 393 -19.07 12.32 29.44
N TYR A 394 -19.87 12.07 28.42
CA TYR A 394 -19.51 11.24 27.28
C TYR A 394 -19.95 11.89 25.96
N LEU A 395 -19.23 11.65 24.86
CA LEU A 395 -19.61 12.02 23.50
C LEU A 395 -19.96 10.75 22.71
N SER A 396 -21.09 10.71 22.01
CA SER A 396 -21.51 9.54 21.23
C SER A 396 -20.79 9.51 19.88
N TYR A 397 -20.26 8.34 19.51
CA TYR A 397 -19.52 8.15 18.29
C TYR A 397 -20.03 6.89 17.58
N ALA A 398 -20.61 7.06 16.39
CA ALA A 398 -21.33 5.98 15.70
C ALA A 398 -20.45 5.20 14.69
N HIS A 399 -19.17 5.56 14.57
CA HIS A 399 -18.27 5.20 13.46
C HIS A 399 -17.11 4.34 13.94
N GLY A 400 -17.41 3.32 14.77
CA GLY A 400 -16.41 2.45 15.38
C GLY A 400 -15.55 3.20 16.40
N ARG A 401 -14.24 3.29 16.15
CA ARG A 401 -13.25 3.84 17.08
C ARG A 401 -12.64 5.14 16.53
N PRO A 402 -12.61 6.25 17.27
CA PRO A 402 -11.87 7.44 16.85
C PRO A 402 -10.35 7.17 16.87
N THR A 403 -9.65 7.60 15.82
CA THR A 403 -8.19 7.49 15.67
C THR A 403 -7.46 8.82 15.91
N SER A 404 -8.15 9.97 15.84
CA SER A 404 -7.65 11.26 16.29
C SER A 404 -8.76 12.13 16.91
N LEU A 405 -8.37 13.04 17.80
CA LEU A 405 -9.23 13.97 18.54
C LEU A 405 -8.58 15.35 18.55
N GLU A 406 -9.19 16.35 17.90
CA GLU A 406 -8.62 17.70 17.77
C GLU A 406 -9.55 18.83 18.17
N PHE A 407 -8.98 19.93 18.67
CA PHE A 407 -9.73 21.13 19.06
C PHE A 407 -9.68 22.22 18.00
N ILE A 408 -10.86 22.68 17.58
CA ILE A 408 -11.02 23.93 16.82
C ILE A 408 -11.75 24.96 17.67
N GLY A 409 -10.97 25.76 18.40
CA GLY A 409 -11.49 26.74 19.35
C GLY A 409 -12.19 26.07 20.54
N THR A 410 -13.52 26.18 20.61
CA THR A 410 -14.35 25.56 21.68
C THR A 410 -15.01 24.24 21.26
N LYS A 411 -14.72 23.75 20.05
CA LYS A 411 -15.31 22.55 19.46
C LYS A 411 -14.27 21.45 19.34
N LEU A 412 -14.73 20.20 19.34
CA LEU A 412 -13.93 19.01 19.12
C LEU A 412 -14.29 18.41 17.76
N ILE A 413 -13.28 18.04 16.98
CA ILE A 413 -13.38 17.11 15.84
C ILE A 413 -12.90 15.74 16.34
N ALA A 414 -13.67 14.69 16.08
CA ALA A 414 -13.24 13.31 16.27
C ALA A 414 -13.19 12.62 14.91
N GLY A 415 -12.03 12.09 14.55
CA GLY A 415 -11.77 11.43 13.26
C GLY A 415 -11.67 9.93 13.41
N GLY A 416 -12.07 9.20 12.38
CA GLY A 416 -11.84 7.76 12.28
C GLY A 416 -12.03 7.25 10.85
N THR A 417 -11.51 6.06 10.60
CA THR A 417 -11.53 5.40 9.28
C THR A 417 -12.93 5.03 8.77
N GLN A 418 -13.93 4.98 9.64
CA GLN A 418 -15.33 4.69 9.31
C GLN A 418 -16.23 5.96 9.30
N GLY A 419 -15.63 7.14 9.37
CA GLY A 419 -16.32 8.44 9.39
C GLY A 419 -15.92 9.29 10.61
N SER A 420 -16.17 10.60 10.51
CA SER A 420 -15.76 11.62 11.49
C SER A 420 -16.94 12.47 11.97
N ALA A 421 -16.80 13.13 13.13
CA ALA A 421 -17.87 13.87 13.81
C ALA A 421 -17.38 15.14 14.52
N VAL A 422 -18.27 16.12 14.71
CA VAL A 422 -17.99 17.41 15.40
C VAL A 422 -18.92 17.64 16.59
N TYR A 423 -18.36 18.13 17.70
CA TYR A 423 -19.07 18.38 18.96
C TYR A 423 -18.85 19.80 19.48
N ASP A 424 -19.92 20.46 19.96
CA ASP A 424 -19.83 21.71 20.70
C ASP A 424 -19.82 21.49 22.21
N LEU A 425 -18.63 21.58 22.79
CA LEU A 425 -18.39 21.27 24.19
C LEU A 425 -19.02 22.31 25.14
N ALA A 426 -19.44 23.47 24.63
CA ALA A 426 -20.22 24.44 25.40
C ALA A 426 -21.57 23.88 25.91
N SER A 427 -22.07 22.80 25.32
CA SER A 427 -23.29 22.09 25.76
C SER A 427 -23.04 20.98 26.80
N LEU A 428 -21.80 20.79 27.27
CA LEU A 428 -21.47 19.73 28.23
C LEU A 428 -22.03 20.01 29.64
N SER A 429 -22.51 18.94 30.29
CA SER A 429 -22.94 18.94 31.69
C SER A 429 -22.72 17.57 32.32
N GLN A 430 -22.69 17.51 33.66
CA GLN A 430 -22.38 16.28 34.40
C GLN A 430 -23.32 15.13 34.01
N GLY A 431 -22.73 14.01 33.57
CA GLY A 431 -23.42 12.77 33.20
C GLY A 431 -24.09 12.78 31.83
N ILE A 432 -23.94 13.82 31.01
CA ILE A 432 -24.59 13.88 29.69
C ILE A 432 -23.90 12.96 28.67
N MET A 433 -24.71 12.41 27.75
CA MET A 433 -24.27 11.71 26.54
C MET A 433 -24.47 12.67 25.35
N LEU A 434 -23.49 13.53 25.09
CA LEU A 434 -23.59 14.57 24.05
C LEU A 434 -23.59 13.94 22.66
N GLN A 435 -24.58 14.33 21.84
CA GLN A 435 -24.65 13.94 20.44
C GLN A 435 -23.76 14.86 19.58
N PRO A 436 -23.18 14.36 18.48
CA PRO A 436 -22.48 15.20 17.54
C PRO A 436 -23.43 16.21 16.89
N MET A 437 -22.93 17.41 16.60
CA MET A 437 -23.63 18.40 15.77
C MET A 437 -23.65 17.96 14.30
N HIS A 438 -22.51 17.47 13.82
CA HIS A 438 -22.33 16.97 12.45
C HIS A 438 -21.65 15.60 12.50
N LYS A 439 -22.05 14.70 11.60
CA LYS A 439 -21.64 13.29 11.52
C LYS A 439 -21.30 12.94 10.06
N ASN A 440 -20.52 11.88 9.84
CA ASN A 440 -20.10 11.43 8.50
C ASN A 440 -19.42 12.55 7.69
N LEU A 441 -18.44 13.23 8.27
CA LEU A 441 -17.69 14.29 7.57
C LEU A 441 -16.69 13.78 6.52
N GLY A 442 -16.54 12.45 6.39
CA GLY A 442 -15.45 11.78 5.70
C GLY A 442 -14.62 10.92 6.68
N SER A 443 -13.82 10.01 6.13
CA SER A 443 -12.92 9.16 6.93
C SER A 443 -11.58 9.86 7.13
N VAL A 444 -11.16 10.00 8.38
CA VAL A 444 -9.92 10.68 8.79
C VAL A 444 -9.09 9.70 9.62
N GLU A 445 -7.85 9.45 9.21
CA GLU A 445 -6.94 8.56 9.94
C GLU A 445 -6.21 9.30 11.05
N ALA A 446 -5.56 10.40 10.68
CA ALA A 446 -4.81 11.28 11.54
C ALA A 446 -5.20 12.73 11.23
N MET A 447 -5.04 13.62 12.21
CA MET A 447 -5.20 15.05 12.02
C MET A 447 -4.49 15.82 13.13
N ASP A 448 -4.14 17.06 12.82
CA ASP A 448 -3.71 18.08 13.76
C ASP A 448 -4.36 19.42 13.37
N ALA A 449 -4.50 20.35 14.31
CA ALA A 449 -5.11 21.65 14.08
C ALA A 449 -4.35 22.78 14.78
N ASN A 450 -4.09 23.86 14.03
CA ASN A 450 -3.53 25.08 14.59
C ASN A 450 -4.61 26.19 14.68
N GLY A 451 -4.20 27.43 14.97
CA GLY A 451 -5.14 28.55 15.13
C GLY A 451 -5.88 28.99 13.86
N HIS A 452 -5.48 28.49 12.68
CA HIS A 452 -5.98 28.91 11.37
C HIS A 452 -6.47 27.73 10.53
N TYR A 453 -5.78 26.58 10.58
CA TYR A 453 -5.97 25.45 9.68
C TYR A 453 -6.18 24.13 10.43
N ILE A 454 -6.97 23.25 9.83
CA ILE A 454 -7.06 21.82 10.15
C ILE A 454 -6.26 21.06 9.08
N PHE A 455 -5.42 20.14 9.50
CA PHE A 455 -4.66 19.25 8.63
C PHE A 455 -5.17 17.84 8.86
N VAL A 456 -5.65 17.18 7.82
CA VAL A 456 -6.22 15.83 7.89
C VAL A 456 -5.50 14.90 6.93
N LYS A 457 -5.19 13.69 7.41
CA LYS A 457 -4.94 12.52 6.58
C LYS A 457 -6.30 11.87 6.31
N GLU A 458 -6.83 12.08 5.12
CA GLU A 458 -8.13 11.55 4.71
C GLU A 458 -7.95 10.17 4.04
N ASN A 459 -8.81 9.22 4.41
CA ASN A 459 -8.86 7.89 3.81
C ASN A 459 -9.94 7.88 2.72
N ASN A 460 -9.57 7.55 1.48
CA ASN A 460 -10.47 7.59 0.32
C ASN A 460 -11.25 6.29 0.07
N GLY A 461 -11.16 5.30 0.97
CA GLY A 461 -12.09 4.15 1.06
C GLY A 461 -12.09 3.11 -0.08
N GLN A 462 -11.45 3.37 -1.22
CA GLN A 462 -11.43 2.45 -2.38
C GLN A 462 -10.09 1.75 -2.64
N TYR A 463 -8.99 2.22 -2.04
CA TYR A 463 -7.63 1.71 -2.29
C TYR A 463 -6.76 1.92 -1.05
N VAL A 464 -6.83 0.98 -0.10
CA VAL A 464 -6.35 1.17 1.29
C VAL A 464 -4.82 1.29 1.43
N GLU A 465 -4.05 0.94 0.40
CA GLU A 465 -2.57 0.96 0.44
C GLU A 465 -1.94 2.09 -0.40
N SER A 466 -2.73 2.90 -1.12
CA SER A 466 -2.22 3.89 -2.09
C SER A 466 -3.04 5.17 -2.30
N THR A 467 -4.00 5.51 -1.42
CA THR A 467 -4.89 6.68 -1.66
C THR A 467 -5.18 7.56 -0.45
N THR A 468 -4.39 7.43 0.62
CA THR A 468 -4.44 8.35 1.75
C THR A 468 -3.81 9.68 1.36
N ARG A 469 -4.56 10.77 1.50
CA ARG A 469 -4.17 12.14 1.10
C ARG A 469 -4.06 13.05 2.30
N PHE A 470 -3.23 14.09 2.21
CA PHE A 470 -3.13 15.12 3.26
C PHE A 470 -3.75 16.40 2.76
N ALA A 471 -4.73 16.94 3.48
CA ALA A 471 -5.44 18.15 3.08
C ALA A 471 -5.48 19.17 4.23
N MET A 472 -5.24 20.42 3.86
CA MET A 472 -5.25 21.59 4.73
C MET A 472 -6.53 22.40 4.46
N TYR A 473 -7.35 22.59 5.50
CA TYR A 473 -8.60 23.32 5.43
C TYR A 473 -8.53 24.54 6.35
N ASP A 474 -8.86 25.74 5.85
CA ASP A 474 -9.07 26.91 6.71
C ASP A 474 -10.26 26.67 7.66
N ILE A 475 -10.06 26.97 8.94
CA ILE A 475 -11.05 26.75 10.00
C ILE A 475 -12.30 27.62 9.77
N GLN A 476 -12.16 28.85 9.27
CA GLN A 476 -13.32 29.71 9.03
C GLN A 476 -14.14 29.22 7.84
N GLN A 477 -13.47 28.78 6.77
CA GLN A 477 -14.10 28.19 5.59
C GLN A 477 -14.74 26.83 5.91
N PHE A 478 -14.09 25.98 6.71
CA PHE A 478 -14.67 24.73 7.22
C PHE A 478 -15.96 24.98 8.02
N ILE A 479 -15.96 25.97 8.91
CA ILE A 479 -17.15 26.39 9.67
C ILE A 479 -18.22 26.97 8.74
N ALA A 480 -17.84 27.79 7.75
CA ALA A 480 -18.77 28.36 6.76
C ALA A 480 -19.38 27.31 5.83
N ASN A 481 -18.64 26.24 5.54
CA ASN A 481 -19.05 25.06 4.78
C ASN A 481 -19.84 24.04 5.64
N ASP A 482 -20.43 24.47 6.77
CA ASP A 482 -21.21 23.63 7.69
C ASP A 482 -20.44 22.41 8.23
N TYR A 483 -19.17 22.62 8.59
CA TYR A 483 -18.22 21.64 9.11
C TYR A 483 -17.91 20.48 8.15
N GLN A 484 -17.91 20.76 6.84
CA GLN A 484 -17.61 19.77 5.81
C GLN A 484 -16.18 19.95 5.27
N PHE A 485 -15.42 18.87 5.16
CA PHE A 485 -14.08 18.85 4.52
C PHE A 485 -14.22 19.06 3.00
N LYS A 486 -14.37 20.32 2.60
CA LYS A 486 -14.57 20.79 1.22
C LYS A 486 -13.82 22.09 1.00
N ASP A 487 -13.37 22.30 -0.25
CA ASP A 487 -12.52 23.43 -0.65
C ASP A 487 -11.21 23.44 0.17
N ALA A 488 -10.43 22.35 0.10
CA ALA A 488 -9.10 22.30 0.71
C ALA A 488 -8.22 23.42 0.12
N GLU A 489 -7.60 24.22 0.98
CA GLU A 489 -6.70 25.31 0.58
C GLU A 489 -5.40 24.76 0.00
N LYS A 490 -4.94 23.63 0.52
CA LYS A 490 -3.85 22.82 -0.02
C LYS A 490 -4.21 21.34 0.10
N ALA A 491 -3.92 20.57 -0.94
CA ALA A 491 -3.98 19.11 -0.91
C ALA A 491 -2.64 18.56 -1.40
N VAL A 492 -2.06 17.66 -0.61
CA VAL A 492 -0.74 17.04 -0.79
C VAL A 492 -0.98 15.56 -1.06
N TYR A 493 -0.45 15.08 -2.18
CA TYR A 493 -0.64 13.71 -2.63
C TYR A 493 0.64 12.88 -2.50
N LEU A 494 1.81 13.52 -2.56
CA LEU A 494 3.13 12.95 -2.26
C LEU A 494 4.03 14.01 -1.62
N ILE A 495 5.11 13.56 -1.01
CA ILE A 495 6.24 14.35 -0.54
C ILE A 495 7.50 13.74 -1.17
N ASP A 496 8.31 14.51 -1.90
CA ASP A 496 9.52 14.01 -2.60
C ASP A 496 9.31 12.74 -3.46
N HIS A 497 8.16 12.63 -4.13
CA HIS A 497 7.73 11.43 -4.85
C HIS A 497 7.39 10.20 -3.99
N PHE A 498 7.50 10.31 -2.65
CA PHE A 498 7.13 9.28 -1.69
C PHE A 498 5.72 9.46 -1.11
N TRP A 499 5.12 8.33 -0.78
CA TRP A 499 3.85 8.27 -0.06
C TRP A 499 4.05 8.71 1.39
N VAL A 500 3.28 9.71 1.80
CA VAL A 500 3.20 10.16 3.19
C VAL A 500 2.42 9.12 4.00
N SER A 501 3.06 8.00 4.31
CA SER A 501 2.43 6.84 4.94
C SER A 501 2.07 7.07 6.41
N GLY A 502 2.46 8.21 6.98
CA GLY A 502 2.41 8.50 8.41
C GLY A 502 1.04 8.27 9.05
N HIS A 503 1.03 7.62 10.21
CA HIS A 503 -0.18 7.28 10.96
C HIS A 503 -0.48 8.27 12.09
N ASP A 504 0.44 9.20 12.38
CA ASP A 504 0.20 10.37 13.22
C ASP A 504 0.78 11.63 12.55
N LEU A 505 0.28 12.79 12.97
CA LEU A 505 0.53 14.10 12.37
C LEU A 505 0.85 15.17 13.41
N LEU A 506 1.75 16.08 13.05
CA LEU A 506 2.05 17.28 13.81
C LEU A 506 2.29 18.44 12.84
N VAL A 507 1.79 19.62 13.18
CA VAL A 507 1.95 20.86 12.43
C VAL A 507 2.66 21.87 13.31
N ARG A 508 3.83 22.35 12.86
CA ARG A 508 4.63 23.32 13.59
C ARG A 508 5.06 24.47 12.69
N ASP A 509 4.81 25.70 13.12
CA ASP A 509 5.18 26.93 12.40
C ASP A 509 4.67 26.93 10.93
N ASN A 510 5.52 26.52 9.98
CA ASN A 510 5.22 26.40 8.56
C ASN A 510 5.64 25.03 8.02
N GLU A 511 5.59 23.98 8.85
CA GLU A 511 5.99 22.60 8.57
C GLU A 511 4.87 21.62 8.90
N ILE A 512 4.67 20.61 8.04
CA ILE A 512 3.96 19.37 8.37
C ILE A 512 5.02 18.35 8.74
N VAL A 513 4.79 17.64 9.84
CA VAL A 513 5.62 16.54 10.33
C VAL A 513 4.74 15.28 10.35
N ALA A 514 5.04 14.33 9.47
CA ALA A 514 4.37 13.04 9.39
C ALA A 514 5.19 11.97 10.12
N LEU A 515 4.53 11.15 10.94
CA LEU A 515 5.15 10.06 11.68
C LEU A 515 4.82 8.71 11.02
N THR A 516 5.82 8.05 10.44
CA THR A 516 5.74 6.62 10.08
C THR A 516 6.27 5.77 11.24
N ASN A 517 6.23 4.43 11.11
CA ASN A 517 6.73 3.53 12.16
C ASN A 517 8.21 3.76 12.49
N SER A 518 9.01 4.17 11.50
CA SER A 518 10.47 4.21 11.52
C SER A 518 11.11 5.46 10.88
N ILE A 519 10.32 6.44 10.41
CA ILE A 519 10.84 7.71 9.85
C ILE A 519 9.91 8.84 10.27
N ILE A 520 10.48 10.01 10.57
CA ILE A 520 9.74 11.27 10.63
C ILE A 520 10.06 12.07 9.38
N GLU A 521 9.03 12.48 8.65
CA GLU A 521 9.14 13.26 7.42
C GLU A 521 8.66 14.69 7.72
N THR A 522 9.52 15.69 7.48
CA THR A 522 9.20 17.11 7.74
C THR A 522 9.25 17.92 6.46
N VAL A 523 8.15 18.55 6.06
CA VAL A 523 8.06 19.36 4.83
C VAL A 523 7.49 20.74 5.12
N THR A 524 8.08 21.79 4.55
CA THR A 524 7.56 23.15 4.70
C THR A 524 6.35 23.39 3.79
N LEU A 525 5.36 24.16 4.26
CA LEU A 525 4.08 24.35 3.57
C LEU A 525 4.21 25.01 2.18
N ASP A 526 5.32 25.69 1.91
CA ASP A 526 5.66 26.32 0.63
C ASP A 526 6.30 25.38 -0.39
N LYS A 527 6.87 24.25 0.08
CA LYS A 527 7.41 23.13 -0.71
C LYS A 527 6.37 22.04 -1.02
N LEU A 528 5.13 22.21 -0.55
CA LEU A 528 4.05 21.27 -0.87
C LEU A 528 3.60 21.43 -2.32
N ASP A 529 3.70 20.36 -3.10
CA ASP A 529 3.15 20.28 -4.44
C ASP A 529 1.62 20.11 -4.39
N THR A 530 0.92 21.24 -4.56
CA THR A 530 -0.53 21.33 -4.34
C THR A 530 -1.28 21.79 -5.59
N LEU A 531 -2.58 21.51 -5.62
CA LEU A 531 -3.47 22.16 -6.57
C LEU A 531 -3.65 23.64 -6.19
N GLU A 532 -3.30 24.56 -7.08
CA GLU A 532 -3.42 26.01 -6.81
C GLU A 532 -4.75 26.56 -7.36
N PHE A 533 -5.51 27.28 -6.51
CA PHE A 533 -6.73 27.97 -6.93
C PHE A 533 -6.53 29.48 -7.06
N THR A 534 -6.84 30.04 -8.23
CA THR A 534 -6.83 31.50 -8.45
C THR A 534 -8.26 32.03 -8.62
N PRO A 535 -8.81 32.77 -7.62
CA PRO A 535 -10.18 33.29 -7.68
C PRO A 535 -10.32 34.42 -8.71
N ASN A 536 -11.47 34.47 -9.39
CA ASN A 536 -11.83 35.45 -10.42
C ASN A 536 -10.87 35.52 -11.64
N ALA A 537 -10.01 34.52 -11.84
CA ALA A 537 -9.21 34.38 -13.05
C ALA A 537 -9.95 33.61 -14.15
N TYR A 538 -9.47 33.71 -15.39
CA TYR A 538 -9.99 33.00 -16.55
C TYR A 538 -8.89 32.65 -17.56
N VAL A 539 -8.93 31.45 -18.11
CA VAL A 539 -8.09 30.97 -19.23
C VAL A 539 -8.97 30.48 -20.40
N PRO A 540 -8.52 30.54 -21.66
CA PRO A 540 -9.28 29.96 -22.77
C PRO A 540 -9.46 28.44 -22.59
N THR A 541 -10.70 27.96 -22.62
CA THR A 541 -11.01 26.52 -22.64
C THR A 541 -10.77 25.94 -24.03
N ALA A 542 -10.02 24.83 -24.11
CA ALA A 542 -9.75 24.13 -25.36
C ALA A 542 -11.02 23.81 -26.16
N GLN A 543 -10.97 24.05 -27.47
CA GLN A 543 -12.04 23.72 -28.41
C GLN A 543 -11.48 22.67 -29.38
N LEU A 544 -11.89 21.42 -29.19
CA LEU A 544 -11.44 20.29 -29.98
C LEU A 544 -12.49 19.99 -31.07
N ALA A 545 -12.07 20.06 -32.33
CA ALA A 545 -12.83 19.52 -33.45
C ALA A 545 -12.30 18.13 -33.78
N PHE A 546 -13.13 17.09 -33.69
CA PHE A 546 -12.71 15.69 -33.83
C PHE A 546 -12.06 15.37 -35.18
N ASP A 547 -12.53 16.02 -36.26
CA ASP A 547 -11.96 15.85 -37.61
C ASP A 547 -10.66 16.66 -37.84
N ASP A 548 -10.28 17.53 -36.90
CA ASP A 548 -9.13 18.45 -36.96
C ASP A 548 -8.38 18.49 -35.60
N LEU A 549 -8.23 17.30 -34.98
CA LEU A 549 -7.48 17.15 -33.73
C LEU A 549 -5.98 17.44 -33.92
N PRO A 550 -5.27 17.89 -32.86
CA PRO A 550 -3.82 18.07 -32.89
C PRO A 550 -3.07 16.83 -33.43
N HIS A 551 -1.96 17.03 -34.16
CA HIS A 551 -1.16 15.93 -34.71
C HIS A 551 -0.54 15.01 -33.64
N THR A 552 -0.49 15.47 -32.39
CA THR A 552 -0.12 14.76 -31.16
C THR A 552 -1.21 13.80 -30.66
N ALA A 553 -2.47 13.99 -31.08
CA ALA A 553 -3.59 13.15 -30.67
C ALA A 553 -3.60 11.80 -31.41
N ASN A 554 -3.80 10.72 -30.65
CA ASN A 554 -4.00 9.37 -31.17
C ASN A 554 -5.48 9.00 -31.09
N VAL A 555 -6.13 8.84 -32.25
CA VAL A 555 -7.53 8.41 -32.34
C VAL A 555 -7.59 6.94 -32.73
N ARG A 556 -8.30 6.13 -31.94
CA ARG A 556 -8.52 4.70 -32.23
C ARG A 556 -9.98 4.31 -32.01
N LYS A 557 -10.42 3.27 -32.70
CA LYS A 557 -11.62 2.54 -32.31
C LYS A 557 -11.28 1.59 -31.16
N VAL A 558 -12.25 1.40 -30.28
CA VAL A 558 -12.27 0.38 -29.22
C VAL A 558 -13.47 -0.54 -29.44
N LEU A 559 -13.52 -1.70 -28.79
CA LEU A 559 -14.67 -2.63 -28.85
C LEU A 559 -15.14 -2.99 -30.28
N GLN A 560 -14.20 -3.14 -31.23
CA GLN A 560 -14.49 -3.56 -32.62
C GLN A 560 -13.78 -4.86 -33.01
N ASP A 561 -14.43 -5.64 -33.88
CA ASP A 561 -13.93 -6.91 -34.41
C ASP A 561 -12.49 -6.84 -34.92
N GLY A 562 -11.67 -7.79 -34.46
CA GLY A 562 -10.27 -7.93 -34.89
C GLY A 562 -9.28 -6.97 -34.23
N LEU A 563 -9.72 -6.09 -33.32
CA LEU A 563 -8.82 -5.30 -32.47
C LEU A 563 -8.42 -6.11 -31.23
N ASN A 564 -7.12 -6.33 -31.06
CA ASN A 564 -6.54 -6.78 -29.80
C ASN A 564 -6.25 -5.55 -28.94
N GLU A 565 -6.97 -5.42 -27.83
CA GLU A 565 -6.83 -4.32 -26.89
C GLU A 565 -6.06 -4.74 -25.63
N GLY A 566 -5.42 -3.77 -24.97
CA GLY A 566 -4.83 -3.98 -23.65
C GLY A 566 -5.93 -4.02 -22.59
N LEU A 567 -5.77 -4.83 -21.55
CA LEU A 567 -6.76 -4.95 -20.46
C LEU A 567 -7.15 -3.61 -19.83
N TRP A 568 -6.17 -2.73 -19.67
CA TRP A 568 -6.33 -1.40 -19.11
C TRP A 568 -6.85 -0.37 -20.13
N SER A 569 -6.95 -0.74 -21.42
CA SER A 569 -7.63 0.07 -22.43
C SER A 569 -9.13 -0.21 -22.53
N ILE A 570 -9.65 -1.20 -21.82
CA ILE A 570 -11.06 -1.59 -21.87
C ILE A 570 -11.80 -1.45 -20.52
N SER A 571 -11.11 -0.96 -19.48
CA SER A 571 -11.73 -0.68 -18.19
C SER A 571 -12.69 0.54 -18.26
N ALA A 572 -13.86 0.41 -17.66
CA ALA A 572 -14.92 1.41 -17.64
C ALA A 572 -15.49 1.57 -16.22
N ASN A 573 -16.09 2.73 -15.92
CA ASN A 573 -16.85 2.93 -14.68
C ASN A 573 -18.33 3.10 -15.01
N MET A 574 -19.22 2.39 -14.31
CA MET A 574 -20.66 2.39 -14.62
C MET A 574 -21.36 3.71 -14.30
N GLY A 575 -20.78 4.54 -13.43
CA GLY A 575 -21.23 5.92 -13.20
C GLY A 575 -20.89 6.88 -14.36
N SER A 576 -19.99 6.51 -15.28
CA SER A 576 -19.73 7.30 -16.49
C SER A 576 -19.22 6.45 -17.67
N MET A 577 -20.14 6.07 -18.56
CA MET A 577 -19.87 5.35 -19.80
C MET A 577 -19.11 6.16 -20.88
N VAL A 578 -18.85 7.44 -20.62
CA VAL A 578 -17.76 8.19 -21.26
C VAL A 578 -16.69 8.40 -20.20
N ASN A 579 -15.58 7.72 -20.35
CA ASN A 579 -14.47 7.79 -19.40
C ASN A 579 -13.50 8.90 -19.83
N VAL A 580 -13.11 9.75 -18.90
CA VAL A 580 -12.02 10.72 -19.06
C VAL A 580 -11.05 10.46 -17.93
N ARG A 581 -9.77 10.24 -18.23
CA ARG A 581 -8.73 10.04 -17.21
C ARG A 581 -7.42 10.69 -17.63
N LEU A 582 -6.58 11.04 -16.67
CA LEU A 582 -5.17 11.23 -16.95
C LEU A 582 -4.47 9.86 -16.76
N VAL A 583 -3.74 9.43 -17.77
CA VAL A 583 -3.02 8.14 -17.77
C VAL A 583 -1.70 8.28 -16.99
N ASP A 584 -1.10 9.47 -17.10
CA ASP A 584 0.13 9.92 -16.45
C ASP A 584 0.06 11.45 -16.24
N ARG A 585 1.13 12.10 -15.76
CA ARG A 585 1.15 13.57 -15.52
C ARG A 585 1.00 14.43 -16.79
N TYR A 586 1.14 13.85 -17.98
CA TYR A 586 1.14 14.54 -19.27
C TYR A 586 0.00 14.12 -20.21
N THR A 587 -0.65 12.98 -20.00
CA THR A 587 -1.52 12.35 -21.02
C THR A 587 -2.98 12.27 -20.58
N VAL A 588 -3.88 12.87 -21.36
CA VAL A 588 -5.34 12.73 -21.23
C VAL A 588 -5.82 11.60 -22.14
N GLU A 589 -6.72 10.77 -21.63
CA GLU A 589 -7.46 9.79 -22.43
C GLU A 589 -8.97 9.98 -22.27
N ILE A 590 -9.68 10.00 -23.40
CA ILE A 590 -11.13 10.16 -23.51
C ILE A 590 -11.68 8.95 -24.27
N THR A 591 -12.60 8.19 -23.69
CA THR A 591 -13.20 7.01 -24.33
C THR A 591 -14.72 7.02 -24.24
N ASN A 592 -15.38 6.87 -25.37
CA ASN A 592 -16.82 6.57 -25.43
C ASN A 592 -17.02 5.06 -25.53
N PHE A 593 -17.55 4.43 -24.47
CA PHE A 593 -17.88 3.01 -24.43
C PHE A 593 -19.30 2.70 -24.91
N THR A 594 -20.07 3.69 -25.37
CA THR A 594 -21.43 3.52 -25.86
C THR A 594 -21.48 3.35 -27.39
N GLU A 595 -22.60 2.81 -27.88
CA GLU A 595 -22.94 2.77 -29.31
C GLU A 595 -23.44 4.12 -29.88
N VAL A 596 -23.46 5.19 -29.08
CA VAL A 596 -24.04 6.47 -29.46
C VAL A 596 -22.94 7.44 -29.90
N ASP A 597 -23.11 8.06 -31.07
CA ASP A 597 -22.31 9.20 -31.48
C ASP A 597 -22.68 10.44 -30.64
N LEU A 598 -21.73 10.94 -29.86
CA LEU A 598 -21.93 12.08 -28.96
C LEU A 598 -21.58 13.40 -29.66
N GLN A 599 -22.26 14.48 -29.28
CA GLN A 599 -22.16 15.81 -29.89
C GLN A 599 -22.09 16.89 -28.81
N GLN A 600 -21.19 17.87 -28.99
CA GLN A 600 -20.97 19.01 -28.09
C GLN A 600 -20.76 18.53 -26.65
N LEU A 601 -19.63 17.87 -26.42
CA LEU A 601 -19.25 17.34 -25.13
C LEU A 601 -18.44 18.38 -24.35
N ASP A 602 -18.88 18.71 -23.14
CA ASP A 602 -18.01 19.34 -22.16
C ASP A 602 -17.37 18.24 -21.31
N LEU A 603 -16.04 18.29 -21.20
CA LEU A 603 -15.25 17.34 -20.41
C LEU A 603 -14.73 18.07 -19.15
N ASP A 604 -15.20 17.64 -17.99
CA ASP A 604 -14.83 18.23 -16.70
C ASP A 604 -14.09 17.21 -15.83
N ILE A 605 -13.06 17.66 -15.12
CA ILE A 605 -12.36 16.90 -14.07
C ILE A 605 -12.46 17.60 -12.73
N ARG A 606 -12.17 16.89 -11.63
CA ARG A 606 -12.10 17.47 -10.29
C ARG A 606 -11.09 16.72 -9.45
N ALA A 607 -10.06 17.40 -8.97
CA ALA A 607 -9.19 16.82 -7.95
C ALA A 607 -9.99 16.47 -6.69
N HIS A 608 -9.79 15.28 -6.13
CA HIS A 608 -10.40 14.87 -4.86
C HIS A 608 -10.06 15.88 -3.76
N SER A 609 -11.03 16.21 -2.89
CA SER A 609 -11.08 17.33 -1.91
C SER A 609 -11.59 18.69 -2.42
N GLN A 610 -11.61 18.93 -3.73
CA GLN A 610 -12.14 20.18 -4.29
C GLN A 610 -13.66 20.14 -4.48
N HIS A 611 -14.33 21.27 -4.27
CA HIS A 611 -15.77 21.35 -4.49
C HIS A 611 -16.12 21.47 -5.98
N SER A 612 -15.41 22.34 -6.69
CA SER A 612 -15.74 22.71 -8.07
C SER A 612 -15.04 21.85 -9.09
N TRP A 613 -15.80 21.43 -10.08
CA TRP A 613 -15.28 20.83 -11.30
C TRP A 613 -14.52 21.87 -12.12
N ALA A 614 -13.45 21.44 -12.79
CA ALA A 614 -12.64 22.22 -13.70
C ALA A 614 -12.83 21.70 -15.14
N ARG A 615 -12.99 22.60 -16.10
CA ARG A 615 -13.25 22.21 -17.49
C ARG A 615 -11.96 22.03 -18.29
N LEU A 616 -11.68 20.78 -18.68
CA LEU A 616 -10.55 20.44 -19.55
C LEU A 616 -10.75 21.01 -20.96
N ALA A 617 -11.85 20.61 -21.61
CA ALA A 617 -12.09 20.89 -23.02
C ALA A 617 -13.57 20.86 -23.37
N HIS A 618 -13.90 21.52 -24.48
CA HIS A 618 -15.10 21.25 -25.26
C HIS A 618 -14.71 20.42 -26.49
N LEU A 619 -15.43 19.33 -26.78
CA LEU A 619 -15.22 18.46 -27.93
C LEU A 619 -16.48 18.43 -28.79
N ASP A 620 -16.37 18.82 -30.06
CA ASP A 620 -17.52 19.02 -30.95
C ASP A 620 -18.34 17.74 -31.19
N LYS A 621 -17.66 16.59 -31.27
CA LYS A 621 -18.23 15.24 -31.37
C LYS A 621 -17.28 14.16 -30.84
N LEU A 622 -17.84 13.06 -30.34
CA LEU A 622 -17.10 11.86 -29.97
C LEU A 622 -17.86 10.63 -30.49
N PRO A 623 -17.44 10.02 -31.60
CA PRO A 623 -18.16 8.90 -32.20
C PRO A 623 -18.23 7.68 -31.27
N ALA A 624 -19.22 6.83 -31.50
CA ALA A 624 -19.42 5.56 -30.82
C ALA A 624 -18.14 4.70 -30.81
N TYR A 625 -17.85 4.06 -29.68
CA TYR A 625 -16.70 3.16 -29.51
C TYR A 625 -15.37 3.76 -29.97
N THR A 626 -15.07 4.98 -29.52
CA THR A 626 -13.87 5.73 -29.91
C THR A 626 -13.06 6.16 -28.71
N ARG A 627 -11.75 6.07 -28.85
CA ARG A 627 -10.74 6.58 -27.93
C ARG A 627 -9.95 7.71 -28.58
N ILE A 628 -9.69 8.75 -27.80
CA ILE A 628 -8.72 9.80 -28.09
C ILE A 628 -7.72 9.82 -26.94
N THR A 629 -6.43 9.77 -27.25
CA THR A 629 -5.34 9.98 -26.30
C THR A 629 -4.53 11.19 -26.77
N LEU A 630 -4.32 12.20 -25.93
CA LEU A 630 -3.57 13.41 -26.29
C LEU A 630 -2.87 14.05 -25.08
N PRO A 631 -1.76 14.77 -25.28
CA PRO A 631 -1.14 15.58 -24.25
C PRO A 631 -2.10 16.57 -23.56
N LEU A 632 -2.03 16.66 -22.23
CA LEU A 632 -2.74 17.64 -21.41
C LEU A 632 -2.35 19.09 -21.80
N ALA A 633 -1.10 19.28 -22.22
CA ALA A 633 -0.57 20.54 -22.74
C ALA A 633 -1.29 21.01 -24.03
N ASP A 634 -1.89 20.11 -24.81
CA ASP A 634 -2.71 20.49 -25.97
C ASP A 634 -4.09 21.04 -25.55
N LEU A 635 -4.52 20.78 -24.31
CA LEU A 635 -5.73 21.36 -23.73
C LEU A 635 -5.43 22.70 -23.04
N ASN A 636 -4.34 22.75 -22.26
CA ASN A 636 -3.81 23.99 -21.71
C ASN A 636 -2.32 23.85 -21.38
N VAL A 637 -1.48 24.73 -21.94
CA VAL A 637 -0.01 24.67 -21.77
C VAL A 637 0.47 24.85 -20.33
N ASP A 638 -0.32 25.50 -19.47
CA ASP A 638 -0.01 25.77 -18.07
C ASP A 638 -0.79 24.84 -17.11
N ASN A 639 -1.40 23.76 -17.63
CA ASN A 639 -2.34 22.86 -16.95
C ASN A 639 -3.40 23.60 -16.10
N SER A 640 -3.85 24.75 -16.60
CA SER A 640 -4.79 25.64 -15.94
C SER A 640 -6.18 25.50 -16.54
N PHE A 641 -7.19 25.27 -15.69
CA PHE A 641 -8.55 24.99 -16.13
C PHE A 641 -9.59 25.80 -15.33
N ASN A 642 -10.55 26.41 -16.03
CA ASN A 642 -11.61 27.20 -15.40
C ASN A 642 -12.54 26.31 -14.57
N THR A 643 -12.99 26.78 -13.41
CA THR A 643 -14.05 26.12 -12.66
C THR A 643 -15.40 26.26 -13.37
N THR A 644 -16.22 25.21 -13.38
CA THR A 644 -17.51 25.17 -14.09
C THR A 644 -18.57 26.09 -13.49
N ASP A 645 -18.34 26.54 -12.25
CA ASP A 645 -19.17 27.52 -11.53
C ASP A 645 -18.71 28.98 -11.76
N GLY A 646 -17.61 29.20 -12.49
CA GLY A 646 -17.05 30.52 -12.77
C GLY A 646 -16.34 31.20 -11.60
N ARG A 647 -16.07 30.49 -10.48
CA ARG A 647 -15.33 31.06 -9.33
C ARG A 647 -13.86 31.39 -9.65
N GLY A 648 -13.20 30.69 -10.57
CA GLY A 648 -11.80 30.95 -10.91
C GLY A 648 -11.14 29.85 -11.75
N ILE A 649 -9.84 29.63 -11.50
CA ILE A 649 -9.01 28.63 -12.17
C ILE A 649 -8.40 27.69 -11.14
N TYR A 650 -8.31 26.39 -11.44
CA TYR A 650 -7.35 25.49 -10.81
C TYR A 650 -6.13 25.25 -11.72
N ASN A 651 -4.93 25.34 -11.17
CA ASN A 651 -3.69 24.93 -11.83
C ASN A 651 -3.25 23.56 -11.29
N TYR A 652 -3.11 22.59 -12.20
CA TYR A 652 -2.77 21.20 -11.87
C TYR A 652 -1.26 20.90 -11.95
N THR A 653 -0.41 21.83 -12.38
CA THR A 653 1.01 21.57 -12.69
C THR A 653 1.78 20.99 -11.52
N LYS A 654 1.69 21.61 -10.33
CA LYS A 654 2.34 21.12 -9.10
C LYS A 654 1.77 19.79 -8.61
N MET A 655 0.44 19.68 -8.60
CA MET A 655 -0.23 18.42 -8.23
C MET A 655 0.26 17.25 -9.10
N LEU A 656 0.45 17.50 -10.41
CA LEU A 656 0.90 16.50 -11.38
C LEU A 656 2.43 16.32 -11.42
N SER A 657 3.25 17.27 -10.97
CA SER A 657 4.72 17.10 -10.90
C SER A 657 5.17 16.05 -9.90
N THR A 658 4.32 15.67 -8.96
CA THR A 658 4.56 14.56 -8.04
C THR A 658 4.53 13.17 -8.71
N LEU A 659 3.79 13.00 -9.80
CA LEU A 659 3.37 11.66 -10.27
C LEU A 659 4.37 11.06 -11.25
N ASP A 660 5.18 10.06 -10.88
CA ASP A 660 6.24 9.55 -11.76
C ASP A 660 5.80 9.29 -13.22
N ALA A 661 6.63 9.74 -14.17
CA ALA A 661 6.40 9.61 -15.61
C ALA A 661 6.72 8.20 -16.15
N THR A 662 7.36 7.34 -15.35
CA THR A 662 7.90 6.03 -15.75
C THR A 662 7.23 4.83 -15.06
N GLY A 663 5.92 4.91 -14.82
CA GLY A 663 5.03 3.75 -14.90
C GLY A 663 5.15 2.63 -13.85
N ASN A 664 6.02 2.76 -12.84
CA ASN A 664 6.18 1.75 -11.77
C ASN A 664 5.79 2.24 -10.36
N THR A 665 5.69 3.55 -10.10
CA THR A 665 5.06 4.07 -8.87
C THR A 665 3.53 4.19 -8.99
N TYR A 666 2.99 4.04 -10.21
CA TYR A 666 1.55 4.08 -10.52
C TYR A 666 1.14 2.98 -11.50
N GLY A 667 1.25 1.72 -11.06
CA GLY A 667 0.71 0.59 -11.82
C GLY A 667 -0.81 0.70 -12.02
N HIS A 668 -1.30 0.21 -13.16
CA HIS A 668 -2.71 -0.08 -13.49
C HIS A 668 -3.73 1.09 -13.51
N TYR A 669 -3.76 1.98 -12.52
CA TYR A 669 -4.87 2.91 -12.23
C TYR A 669 -4.70 4.35 -12.74
N GLY A 670 -3.51 4.75 -13.20
CA GLY A 670 -3.22 6.14 -13.58
C GLY A 670 -3.56 7.14 -12.46
N THR A 671 -4.01 8.35 -12.82
CA THR A 671 -4.36 9.38 -11.83
C THR A 671 -5.80 9.27 -11.29
N GLN A 672 -6.51 8.16 -11.55
CA GLN A 672 -7.94 8.03 -11.21
C GLN A 672 -8.21 8.12 -9.69
N HIS A 673 -7.21 7.78 -8.88
CA HIS A 673 -7.26 7.91 -7.42
C HIS A 673 -7.15 9.36 -6.91
N LEU A 674 -6.80 10.31 -7.78
CA LEU A 674 -6.58 11.73 -7.48
C LEU A 674 -7.70 12.62 -8.04
N ILE A 675 -8.38 12.17 -9.10
CA ILE A 675 -9.21 12.99 -9.97
C ILE A 675 -10.50 12.24 -10.33
N ASP A 676 -11.64 12.83 -9.96
CA ASP A 676 -12.93 12.48 -10.54
C ASP A 676 -13.05 13.04 -11.96
N ALA A 677 -13.80 12.35 -12.81
CA ALA A 677 -14.14 12.81 -14.14
C ALA A 677 -15.64 12.74 -14.40
N ARG A 678 -16.14 13.65 -15.25
CA ARG A 678 -17.49 13.59 -15.80
C ARG A 678 -17.53 14.22 -17.18
N TYR A 679 -18.65 14.03 -17.87
CA TYR A 679 -18.97 14.72 -19.10
C TYR A 679 -20.39 15.30 -19.05
N SER A 680 -20.68 16.24 -19.95
CA SER A 680 -22.05 16.58 -20.33
C SER A 680 -22.12 16.69 -21.85
N THR A 681 -23.29 16.42 -22.44
CA THR A 681 -23.48 16.41 -23.90
C THR A 681 -24.84 16.98 -24.28
N THR A 682 -24.94 17.53 -25.50
CA THR A 682 -26.23 17.93 -26.08
C THR A 682 -26.97 16.78 -26.79
N THR A 683 -26.30 15.63 -26.99
CA THR A 683 -26.91 14.44 -27.59
C THR A 683 -28.08 13.94 -26.75
N LYS A 684 -29.26 13.85 -27.37
CA LYS A 684 -30.46 13.24 -26.78
C LYS A 684 -30.64 11.84 -27.35
N HIS A 685 -30.52 10.82 -26.52
CA HIS A 685 -30.68 9.43 -26.93
C HIS A 685 -31.24 8.59 -25.77
N PRO A 686 -32.25 7.71 -26.00
CA PRO A 686 -32.88 6.94 -24.93
C PRO A 686 -31.92 6.08 -24.10
N LEU A 687 -30.83 5.56 -24.71
CA LEU A 687 -29.80 4.85 -23.97
C LEU A 687 -29.08 5.75 -22.96
N LEU A 688 -28.73 6.98 -23.34
CA LEU A 688 -28.06 7.93 -22.44
C LEU A 688 -29.01 8.36 -21.29
N ASP A 689 -30.30 8.56 -21.59
CA ASP A 689 -31.32 8.84 -20.59
C ASP A 689 -31.53 7.68 -19.58
N LYS A 690 -31.17 6.44 -19.94
CA LYS A 690 -31.16 5.28 -19.05
C LYS A 690 -29.84 5.18 -18.28
N LEU A 691 -28.69 5.28 -18.95
CA LEU A 691 -27.37 5.23 -18.33
C LEU A 691 -27.18 6.34 -17.27
N ASN A 692 -27.72 7.54 -17.51
CA ASN A 692 -27.70 8.66 -16.56
C ASN A 692 -28.58 8.46 -15.29
N LYS A 693 -29.26 7.31 -15.14
CA LYS A 693 -29.98 6.90 -13.92
C LYS A 693 -29.26 5.79 -13.15
N ILE A 694 -28.05 5.43 -13.56
CA ILE A 694 -27.21 4.49 -12.82
C ILE A 694 -26.55 5.27 -11.68
N ASP A 695 -26.95 4.95 -10.44
CA ASP A 695 -26.34 5.47 -9.21
C ASP A 695 -25.11 4.63 -8.79
N ALA A 696 -24.96 3.42 -9.35
CA ALA A 696 -23.87 2.51 -9.05
C ALA A 696 -22.53 3.00 -9.65
N THR A 697 -21.50 3.14 -8.80
CA THR A 697 -20.18 3.68 -9.17
C THR A 697 -19.16 2.60 -9.53
N TRP A 698 -19.63 1.45 -10.02
CA TRP A 698 -18.83 0.22 -10.19
C TRP A 698 -17.74 0.35 -11.24
N ASP A 699 -16.51 0.00 -10.87
CA ASP A 699 -15.42 -0.22 -11.81
C ASP A 699 -15.55 -1.57 -12.50
N VAL A 700 -15.33 -1.60 -13.81
CA VAL A 700 -15.37 -2.79 -14.67
C VAL A 700 -14.01 -2.95 -15.33
N THR A 701 -13.36 -4.07 -15.04
CA THR A 701 -11.98 -4.37 -15.44
C THR A 701 -11.89 -5.78 -16.04
N PHE A 702 -10.78 -6.11 -16.69
CA PHE A 702 -10.62 -7.35 -17.46
C PHE A 702 -9.24 -7.95 -17.16
N THR A 703 -9.09 -9.28 -17.19
CA THR A 703 -7.78 -9.95 -17.07
C THR A 703 -7.50 -10.96 -18.18
N ASN A 704 -6.26 -10.98 -18.67
CA ASN A 704 -5.77 -11.96 -19.66
C ASN A 704 -5.39 -13.30 -18.99
N GLN A 705 -5.20 -13.31 -17.67
CA GLN A 705 -4.79 -14.50 -16.93
C GLN A 705 -5.97 -15.46 -16.76
N LEU A 706 -5.73 -16.74 -17.01
CA LEU A 706 -6.70 -17.79 -16.69
C LEU A 706 -6.62 -18.13 -15.20
N ILE A 707 -7.75 -18.14 -14.49
CA ILE A 707 -7.80 -18.39 -13.03
C ILE A 707 -7.11 -19.71 -12.65
N THR A 708 -7.25 -20.78 -13.46
CA THR A 708 -6.61 -22.07 -13.15
C THR A 708 -5.17 -22.19 -13.67
N ASN A 709 -4.65 -21.18 -14.36
CA ASN A 709 -3.30 -21.14 -14.90
C ASN A 709 -2.86 -19.68 -15.11
N PRO A 710 -2.45 -18.97 -14.03
CA PRO A 710 -2.21 -17.53 -14.09
C PRO A 710 -1.05 -17.11 -15.00
N VAL A 711 -0.20 -18.05 -15.43
CA VAL A 711 0.88 -17.82 -16.42
C VAL A 711 0.43 -18.07 -17.88
N ALA A 712 -0.81 -18.50 -18.11
CA ALA A 712 -1.37 -18.66 -19.45
C ALA A 712 -2.21 -17.43 -19.82
N GLU A 713 -1.62 -16.52 -20.59
CA GLU A 713 -2.33 -15.38 -21.14
C GLU A 713 -3.22 -15.76 -22.32
N LYS A 714 -4.42 -15.15 -22.37
CA LYS A 714 -5.31 -15.26 -23.52
C LYS A 714 -5.94 -13.88 -23.82
N PRO A 715 -5.59 -13.21 -24.94
CA PRO A 715 -6.11 -11.89 -25.29
C PRO A 715 -7.64 -11.83 -25.25
N TRP A 716 -8.22 -10.68 -24.96
CA TRP A 716 -9.68 -10.52 -25.03
C TRP A 716 -10.21 -10.42 -26.47
N ASP A 717 -11.49 -10.71 -26.61
CA ASP A 717 -12.26 -10.53 -27.84
C ASP A 717 -13.19 -9.32 -27.67
N ALA A 718 -13.19 -8.40 -28.64
CA ALA A 718 -13.92 -7.15 -28.56
C ALA A 718 -15.44 -7.31 -28.32
N ASN A 719 -16.09 -8.32 -28.92
CA ASN A 719 -17.51 -8.59 -28.69
C ASN A 719 -17.75 -9.19 -27.30
N SER A 720 -16.86 -10.05 -26.82
CA SER A 720 -16.93 -10.55 -25.44
C SER A 720 -16.83 -9.38 -24.45
N ILE A 721 -15.87 -8.47 -24.61
CA ILE A 721 -15.73 -7.26 -23.77
C ILE A 721 -17.02 -6.42 -23.80
N LYS A 722 -17.52 -6.12 -25.00
CA LYS A 722 -18.76 -5.36 -25.21
C LYS A 722 -19.94 -6.01 -24.48
N ARG A 723 -20.16 -7.33 -24.64
CA ARG A 723 -21.23 -8.07 -23.96
C ARG A 723 -21.15 -7.98 -22.42
N HIS A 724 -19.94 -8.01 -21.84
CA HIS A 724 -19.77 -7.85 -20.37
C HIS A 724 -20.16 -6.44 -19.93
N ILE A 725 -19.73 -5.40 -20.65
CA ILE A 725 -20.07 -4.00 -20.36
C ILE A 725 -21.58 -3.76 -20.45
N GLU A 726 -22.25 -4.29 -21.49
CA GLU A 726 -23.70 -4.18 -21.69
C GLU A 726 -24.48 -4.89 -20.57
N LEU A 727 -24.09 -6.13 -20.21
CA LEU A 727 -24.72 -6.85 -19.10
C LEU A 727 -24.53 -6.12 -17.77
N ILE A 728 -23.31 -5.69 -17.43
CA ILE A 728 -23.05 -5.01 -16.15
C ILE A 728 -23.80 -3.67 -16.11
N SER A 729 -23.91 -2.94 -17.23
CA SER A 729 -24.75 -1.73 -17.32
C SER A 729 -26.22 -2.01 -17.00
N ASN A 730 -26.78 -3.12 -17.50
CA ASN A 730 -28.14 -3.55 -17.17
C ASN A 730 -28.28 -3.91 -15.68
N VAL A 731 -27.32 -4.65 -15.10
CA VAL A 731 -27.32 -4.98 -13.66
C VAL A 731 -27.26 -3.71 -12.80
N ALA A 732 -26.36 -2.78 -13.15
CA ALA A 732 -26.19 -1.50 -12.47
C ALA A 732 -27.47 -0.65 -12.51
N TYR A 733 -28.15 -0.59 -13.67
CA TYR A 733 -29.45 0.07 -13.81
C TYR A 733 -30.55 -0.59 -12.97
N ILE A 734 -30.60 -1.94 -12.92
CA ILE A 734 -31.58 -2.67 -12.11
C ILE A 734 -31.43 -2.30 -10.63
N VAL A 735 -30.21 -2.37 -10.06
CA VAL A 735 -29.99 -2.08 -8.63
C VAL A 735 -30.14 -0.59 -8.28
N SER A 736 -29.87 0.31 -9.24
CA SER A 736 -30.09 1.75 -9.08
C SER A 736 -31.57 2.16 -9.18
N SER A 737 -32.43 1.30 -9.72
CA SER A 737 -33.82 1.66 -9.99
C SER A 737 -34.65 1.89 -8.73
N ASP A 738 -35.58 2.85 -8.79
CA ASP A 738 -36.60 3.08 -7.76
C ASP A 738 -37.37 1.79 -7.43
N ASN A 739 -37.61 0.92 -8.42
CA ASN A 739 -38.30 -0.36 -8.19
C ASN A 739 -37.50 -1.29 -7.30
N PHE A 740 -36.18 -1.41 -7.51
CA PHE A 740 -35.30 -2.20 -6.65
C PHE A 740 -35.21 -1.60 -5.25
N LYS A 741 -34.92 -0.30 -5.15
CA LYS A 741 -34.83 0.43 -3.88
C LYS A 741 -36.11 0.31 -3.04
N ASN A 742 -37.27 0.52 -3.65
CA ASN A 742 -38.55 0.43 -2.96
C ASN A 742 -38.88 -1.00 -2.52
N LYS A 743 -38.64 -2.02 -3.36
CA LYS A 743 -38.86 -3.42 -2.98
C LYS A 743 -37.85 -3.92 -1.93
N LEU A 744 -36.61 -3.41 -1.94
CA LEU A 744 -35.59 -3.74 -0.95
C LEU A 744 -35.94 -3.16 0.42
N LEU A 745 -36.23 -1.85 0.49
CA LEU A 745 -36.60 -1.19 1.76
C LEU A 745 -37.93 -1.75 2.33
N ASN A 746 -38.85 -2.20 1.48
CA ASN A 746 -40.12 -2.81 1.86
C ASN A 746 -40.15 -4.34 1.63
N TYR A 747 -39.00 -5.02 1.73
CA TYR A 747 -38.87 -6.44 1.36
C TYR A 747 -39.87 -7.32 2.12
N LYS A 748 -39.99 -7.14 3.44
CA LYS A 748 -40.89 -7.92 4.30
C LYS A 748 -42.36 -7.78 3.89
N GLU A 749 -42.78 -6.59 3.48
CA GLU A 749 -44.14 -6.32 3.02
C GLU A 749 -44.40 -6.90 1.63
N THR A 750 -43.38 -6.88 0.77
CA THR A 750 -43.44 -7.38 -0.61
C THR A 750 -43.45 -8.91 -0.67
N TYR A 751 -42.66 -9.58 0.17
CA TYR A 751 -42.41 -11.02 0.10
C TYR A 751 -42.97 -11.83 1.29
N GLY A 752 -43.46 -11.16 2.35
CA GLY A 752 -44.09 -11.79 3.50
C GLY A 752 -43.13 -12.41 4.52
N HIS A 753 -41.82 -12.25 4.34
CA HIS A 753 -40.77 -12.70 5.24
C HIS A 753 -39.58 -11.73 5.18
N ASP A 754 -38.73 -11.74 6.21
CA ASP A 754 -37.48 -10.97 6.21
C ASP A 754 -36.51 -11.53 5.16
N MET A 755 -35.70 -10.65 4.56
CA MET A 755 -34.60 -11.09 3.70
C MET A 755 -33.49 -11.72 4.56
N PHE A 756 -32.96 -12.83 4.08
CA PHE A 756 -31.76 -13.46 4.62
C PHE A 756 -30.71 -13.49 3.52
N LEU A 757 -29.52 -12.96 3.83
CA LEU A 757 -28.35 -12.86 2.95
C LEU A 757 -27.12 -13.15 3.80
N TYR A 758 -26.29 -14.12 3.39
CA TYR A 758 -25.00 -14.45 3.99
C TYR A 758 -24.99 -14.61 5.53
N GLY A 759 -25.90 -15.42 6.08
CA GLY A 759 -25.98 -15.66 7.54
C GLY A 759 -26.76 -14.60 8.33
N THR A 760 -27.07 -13.45 7.72
CA THR A 760 -27.72 -12.32 8.39
C THR A 760 -29.17 -12.13 7.94
N THR A 761 -30.05 -11.91 8.91
CA THR A 761 -31.46 -11.54 8.69
C THR A 761 -31.62 -10.03 8.66
N PHE A 762 -31.99 -9.48 7.52
CA PHE A 762 -32.28 -8.06 7.33
C PHE A 762 -33.70 -7.76 7.81
N ASN A 763 -33.79 -7.14 8.98
CA ASN A 763 -35.05 -6.91 9.70
C ASN A 763 -35.27 -5.45 10.13
N THR A 764 -34.38 -4.53 9.73
CA THR A 764 -34.50 -3.08 9.98
C THR A 764 -34.17 -2.29 8.72
N GLU A 765 -34.82 -1.14 8.56
CA GLU A 765 -34.59 -0.20 7.45
C GLU A 765 -33.12 0.20 7.31
N ALA A 766 -32.41 0.39 8.43
CA ALA A 766 -30.99 0.73 8.45
C ALA A 766 -30.10 -0.35 7.81
N LEU A 767 -30.39 -1.65 8.03
CA LEU A 767 -29.65 -2.74 7.39
C LEU A 767 -29.93 -2.81 5.88
N TYR A 768 -31.16 -2.57 5.44
CA TYR A 768 -31.49 -2.51 4.01
C TYR A 768 -30.86 -1.29 3.32
N ALA A 769 -30.80 -0.14 4.01
CA ALA A 769 -30.15 1.06 3.51
C ALA A 769 -28.62 0.89 3.40
N ASP A 770 -27.97 0.31 4.41
CA ASP A 770 -26.54 -0.02 4.38
C ASP A 770 -26.22 -1.03 3.26
N LEU A 771 -27.12 -2.01 3.01
CA LEU A 771 -26.93 -2.96 1.90
C LEU A 771 -27.01 -2.26 0.56
N LEU A 772 -27.98 -1.37 0.37
CA LEU A 772 -28.11 -0.60 -0.86
C LEU A 772 -26.88 0.28 -1.09
N ASP A 773 -26.43 1.00 -0.06
CA ASP A 773 -25.26 1.90 -0.13
C ASP A 773 -23.99 1.14 -0.53
N LYS A 774 -23.63 0.08 0.20
CA LYS A 774 -22.48 -0.77 -0.15
C LYS A 774 -22.63 -1.44 -1.51
N THR A 775 -23.85 -1.85 -1.88
CA THR A 775 -24.10 -2.45 -3.20
C THR A 775 -23.82 -1.47 -4.32
N LEU A 776 -24.16 -0.19 -4.16
CA LEU A 776 -23.94 0.85 -5.18
C LEU A 776 -22.50 1.39 -5.18
N ASN A 777 -21.85 1.47 -4.02
CA ASN A 777 -20.63 2.27 -3.82
C ASN A 777 -19.33 1.49 -3.50
N SER A 778 -19.39 0.18 -3.22
CA SER A 778 -18.23 -0.59 -2.72
C SER A 778 -17.81 -1.79 -3.58
N ASN A 779 -18.41 -1.95 -4.76
CA ASN A 779 -18.22 -3.11 -5.63
C ASN A 779 -17.53 -2.74 -6.95
N GLY A 780 -16.67 -3.63 -7.45
CA GLY A 780 -16.15 -3.62 -8.81
C GLY A 780 -16.23 -5.01 -9.45
N PHE A 781 -15.97 -5.12 -10.75
CA PHE A 781 -16.01 -6.37 -11.50
C PHE A 781 -14.67 -6.60 -12.21
N VAL A 782 -14.04 -7.77 -12.00
CA VAL A 782 -12.99 -8.32 -12.87
C VAL A 782 -13.62 -9.40 -13.74
N ASN A 783 -13.57 -9.18 -15.05
CA ASN A 783 -14.09 -10.10 -16.04
C ASN A 783 -13.00 -11.10 -16.48
N TYR A 784 -13.41 -12.36 -16.70
CA TYR A 784 -12.53 -13.50 -17.01
C TYR A 784 -12.99 -14.24 -18.28
N ARG A 785 -12.02 -14.63 -19.12
CA ARG A 785 -12.31 -15.34 -20.38
C ARG A 785 -12.64 -16.82 -20.16
N LYS A 786 -13.62 -17.34 -20.90
CA LYS A 786 -14.21 -18.70 -20.79
C LYS A 786 -13.25 -19.86 -20.46
N GLN A 787 -13.61 -20.65 -19.43
CA GLN A 787 -13.07 -21.99 -19.17
C GLN A 787 -14.17 -23.00 -18.79
N SER A 788 -14.01 -24.25 -19.20
CA SER A 788 -14.87 -25.37 -18.79
C SER A 788 -14.53 -25.86 -17.38
N GLY A 789 -15.53 -25.98 -16.51
CA GLY A 789 -15.36 -26.55 -15.16
C GLY A 789 -15.01 -25.53 -14.07
N PHE A 790 -15.24 -24.24 -14.31
CA PHE A 790 -15.13 -23.20 -13.28
C PHE A 790 -16.04 -23.52 -12.08
N GLN A 791 -15.48 -23.49 -10.86
CA GLN A 791 -16.22 -23.56 -9.61
C GLN A 791 -15.89 -22.33 -8.77
N ASN A 792 -16.92 -21.75 -8.15
CA ASN A 792 -16.82 -20.49 -7.42
C ASN A 792 -15.84 -20.58 -6.25
N THR A 793 -14.81 -19.73 -6.23
CA THR A 793 -14.52 -18.75 -5.16
C THR A 793 -13.11 -18.16 -5.35
N PHE A 794 -13.01 -16.84 -5.35
CA PHE A 794 -11.82 -16.12 -4.89
C PHE A 794 -12.28 -14.80 -4.25
N SER A 795 -11.69 -14.48 -3.10
CA SER A 795 -11.58 -13.12 -2.59
C SER A 795 -10.12 -12.68 -2.75
N PHE A 796 -9.91 -11.42 -3.07
CA PHE A 796 -8.60 -10.77 -3.00
C PHE A 796 -8.79 -9.34 -2.48
N GLY A 797 -7.82 -8.89 -1.67
CA GLY A 797 -7.81 -7.56 -1.03
C GLY A 797 -8.28 -7.59 0.42
N LYS A 798 -7.37 -7.27 1.36
CA LYS A 798 -7.73 -6.67 2.66
C LYS A 798 -8.04 -5.17 2.53
N SER A 799 -7.87 -4.63 1.33
CA SER A 799 -8.14 -3.27 0.92
C SER A 799 -9.57 -3.18 0.36
N ALA A 800 -10.35 -2.25 0.92
CA ALA A 800 -11.76 -2.05 0.59
C ALA A 800 -12.00 -1.84 -0.91
N GLY A 801 -12.98 -2.58 -1.46
CA GLY A 801 -13.31 -2.62 -2.88
C GLY A 801 -13.51 -4.07 -3.34
N THR A 802 -14.73 -4.61 -3.21
CA THR A 802 -14.93 -6.04 -3.52
C THR A 802 -14.98 -6.27 -5.02
N VAL A 803 -14.05 -7.09 -5.50
CA VAL A 803 -13.93 -7.48 -6.91
C VAL A 803 -14.76 -8.73 -7.19
N PHE A 804 -15.84 -8.57 -7.95
CA PHE A 804 -16.66 -9.67 -8.44
C PHE A 804 -16.05 -10.33 -9.68
N GLY A 805 -16.07 -11.65 -9.71
CA GLY A 805 -15.85 -12.37 -10.96
C GLY A 805 -17.06 -12.23 -11.88
N LEU A 806 -16.81 -12.12 -13.19
CA LEU A 806 -17.82 -12.41 -14.21
C LEU A 806 -17.11 -13.12 -15.38
N SER A 807 -17.79 -14.07 -16.03
CA SER A 807 -17.20 -14.79 -17.17
C SER A 807 -18.19 -14.99 -18.30
N ASP A 808 -17.67 -15.24 -19.51
CA ASP A 808 -18.48 -15.62 -20.68
C ASP A 808 -19.53 -16.70 -20.37
N GLY A 809 -19.25 -17.61 -19.41
CA GLY A 809 -20.18 -18.67 -19.02
C GLY A 809 -21.46 -18.18 -18.31
N GLU A 810 -21.37 -17.07 -17.57
CA GLU A 810 -22.50 -16.42 -16.91
C GLU A 810 -23.30 -15.59 -17.92
N LEU A 811 -22.63 -14.93 -18.87
CA LEU A 811 -23.31 -14.27 -19.99
C LEU A 811 -24.05 -15.29 -20.86
N ASP A 812 -23.43 -16.43 -21.15
CA ASP A 812 -24.08 -17.51 -21.89
C ASP A 812 -25.33 -18.04 -21.14
N LYS A 813 -25.46 -17.91 -19.81
CA LYS A 813 -26.71 -18.21 -19.06
C LYS A 813 -27.78 -17.15 -19.35
N VAL A 814 -27.43 -15.87 -19.26
CA VAL A 814 -28.34 -14.75 -19.57
C VAL A 814 -28.90 -14.89 -20.99
N ASP A 815 -28.04 -15.16 -21.98
CA ASP A 815 -28.44 -15.37 -23.38
C ASP A 815 -29.37 -16.59 -23.60
N ARG A 816 -29.32 -17.58 -22.70
CA ARG A 816 -30.25 -18.73 -22.68
C ARG A 816 -31.56 -18.45 -21.94
N GLY A 817 -31.72 -17.28 -21.33
CA GLY A 817 -32.86 -16.92 -20.48
C GLY A 817 -32.78 -17.47 -19.06
N GLU A 818 -31.61 -17.96 -18.62
CA GLU A 818 -31.38 -18.53 -17.28
C GLU A 818 -31.14 -17.43 -16.22
N MET A 819 -31.90 -16.32 -16.29
CA MET A 819 -31.71 -15.11 -15.49
C MET A 819 -31.78 -15.36 -13.97
N TYR A 820 -32.53 -16.36 -13.52
CA TYR A 820 -32.59 -16.73 -12.11
C TYR A 820 -31.30 -17.38 -11.61
N ASP A 821 -30.62 -18.18 -12.44
CA ASP A 821 -29.34 -18.78 -12.07
C ASP A 821 -28.20 -17.75 -12.11
N PHE A 822 -28.28 -16.75 -12.99
CA PHE A 822 -27.42 -15.56 -12.96
C PHE A 822 -27.67 -14.70 -11.71
N ALA A 823 -28.93 -14.47 -11.33
CA ALA A 823 -29.27 -13.66 -10.17
C ALA A 823 -28.87 -14.34 -8.84
N LEU A 824 -28.88 -15.68 -8.78
CA LEU A 824 -28.27 -16.44 -7.67
C LEU A 824 -26.77 -16.19 -7.58
N TYR A 825 -26.06 -16.28 -8.71
CA TYR A 825 -24.62 -15.99 -8.78
C TYR A 825 -24.30 -14.55 -8.33
N LEU A 826 -25.04 -13.56 -8.83
CA LEU A 826 -24.89 -12.16 -8.45
C LEU A 826 -25.15 -11.94 -6.94
N GLY A 827 -26.17 -12.60 -6.38
CA GLY A 827 -26.46 -12.58 -4.94
C GLY A 827 -25.33 -13.19 -4.10
N GLU A 828 -24.73 -14.30 -4.55
CA GLU A 828 -23.54 -14.88 -3.92
C GLU A 828 -22.35 -13.92 -3.96
N GLN A 829 -22.13 -13.22 -5.09
CA GLN A 829 -21.06 -12.22 -5.20
C GLN A 829 -21.28 -11.04 -4.22
N ILE A 830 -22.47 -10.42 -4.23
CA ILE A 830 -22.82 -9.28 -3.35
C ILE A 830 -22.85 -9.70 -1.86
N GLY A 831 -23.24 -10.94 -1.54
CA GLY A 831 -23.17 -11.45 -0.17
C GLY A 831 -21.74 -11.53 0.38
N ASN A 832 -20.76 -11.86 -0.46
CA ASN A 832 -19.35 -11.92 -0.07
C ASN A 832 -18.72 -10.53 0.16
N SER A 833 -19.21 -9.44 -0.46
CA SER A 833 -18.69 -8.08 -0.20
C SER A 833 -19.03 -7.52 1.18
N TRP A 834 -19.89 -8.23 1.92
CA TRP A 834 -20.44 -7.80 3.20
C TRP A 834 -19.76 -8.41 4.43
N TYR A 835 -18.99 -9.50 4.27
CA TYR A 835 -18.44 -10.26 5.38
C TYR A 835 -17.02 -10.78 5.12
N ASP A 836 -16.04 -10.15 5.76
CA ASP A 836 -14.66 -10.65 5.83
C ASP A 836 -14.59 -11.96 6.63
N GLY A 837 -14.58 -13.08 5.90
CA GLY A 837 -14.40 -14.43 6.43
C GLY A 837 -15.69 -15.23 6.56
N CYS A 838 -15.78 -16.32 5.79
CA CYS A 838 -16.83 -17.33 5.85
C CYS A 838 -16.42 -18.53 6.74
N PRO A 839 -16.83 -18.60 8.01
CA PRO A 839 -16.84 -19.86 8.75
C PRO A 839 -18.24 -20.52 8.65
N PRO A 840 -18.42 -21.73 8.06
CA PRO A 840 -17.41 -22.65 7.53
C PRO A 840 -17.45 -22.85 6.00
N VAL A 841 -16.27 -23.03 5.41
CA VAL A 841 -16.04 -23.45 4.02
C VAL A 841 -16.35 -24.96 3.84
N PRO A 842 -16.93 -25.43 2.72
CA PRO A 842 -17.36 -24.67 1.54
C PRO A 842 -18.72 -23.98 1.74
N CYS A 843 -18.77 -22.70 1.34
CA CYS A 843 -19.93 -21.81 1.53
C CYS A 843 -21.04 -22.14 0.51
N ASN A 844 -21.79 -23.23 0.73
CA ASN A 844 -22.89 -23.71 -0.13
C ASN A 844 -24.21 -22.93 0.06
N TRP A 845 -24.16 -21.61 0.12
CA TRP A 845 -25.34 -20.76 0.33
C TRP A 845 -25.91 -20.32 -1.03
N LYS A 846 -27.19 -20.59 -1.28
CA LYS A 846 -27.90 -20.05 -2.45
C LYS A 846 -28.67 -18.80 -2.04
N GLU A 847 -28.30 -17.64 -2.58
CA GLU A 847 -28.88 -16.35 -2.21
C GLU A 847 -30.23 -16.09 -2.90
N ILE A 848 -31.18 -16.99 -2.64
CA ILE A 848 -32.54 -17.07 -3.20
C ILE A 848 -33.33 -15.77 -3.00
N HIS A 849 -33.15 -15.09 -1.87
CA HIS A 849 -33.89 -13.88 -1.54
C HIS A 849 -33.47 -12.68 -2.39
N PHE A 850 -32.16 -12.47 -2.52
CA PHE A 850 -31.61 -11.46 -3.43
C PHE A 850 -31.97 -11.78 -4.88
N ALA A 851 -31.76 -13.05 -5.29
CA ALA A 851 -32.08 -13.49 -6.65
C ALA A 851 -33.55 -13.26 -7.02
N LYS A 852 -34.49 -13.52 -6.08
CA LYS A 852 -35.92 -13.29 -6.28
C LYS A 852 -36.24 -11.80 -6.45
N LEU A 853 -35.68 -10.93 -5.61
CA LEU A 853 -35.83 -9.48 -5.71
C LEU A 853 -35.29 -8.97 -7.06
N PHE A 854 -34.06 -9.35 -7.41
CA PHE A 854 -33.42 -8.93 -8.65
C PHE A 854 -34.22 -9.36 -9.89
N VAL A 855 -34.65 -10.63 -9.94
CA VAL A 855 -35.42 -11.18 -11.08
C VAL A 855 -36.80 -10.54 -11.19
N ASP A 856 -37.46 -10.18 -10.08
CA ASP A 856 -38.74 -9.47 -10.15
C ASP A 856 -38.58 -8.08 -10.77
N VAL A 857 -37.57 -7.33 -10.35
CA VAL A 857 -37.29 -6.00 -10.92
C VAL A 857 -36.86 -6.10 -12.37
N TYR A 858 -35.97 -7.06 -12.70
CA TYR A 858 -35.59 -7.36 -14.08
C TYR A 858 -36.82 -7.60 -14.97
N ASN A 859 -37.73 -8.50 -14.56
CA ASN A 859 -38.94 -8.82 -15.34
C ASN A 859 -39.90 -7.63 -15.48
N GLU A 860 -39.96 -6.74 -14.48
CA GLU A 860 -40.76 -5.51 -14.55
C GLU A 860 -40.16 -4.50 -15.54
N LEU A 861 -38.83 -4.30 -15.52
CA LEU A 861 -38.11 -3.38 -16.41
C LEU A 861 -38.02 -3.90 -17.84
N ASP A 862 -37.73 -5.19 -18.05
CA ASP A 862 -37.71 -5.86 -19.36
C ASP A 862 -39.06 -5.73 -20.07
N LYS A 863 -40.14 -6.08 -19.36
CA LYS A 863 -41.51 -5.96 -19.87
C LYS A 863 -41.92 -4.51 -20.19
N ALA A 864 -41.31 -3.53 -19.54
CA ALA A 864 -41.50 -2.11 -19.82
C ALA A 864 -40.59 -1.58 -20.95
N GLY A 865 -39.58 -2.34 -21.38
CA GLY A 865 -38.55 -1.88 -22.31
C GLY A 865 -37.57 -0.88 -21.69
N GLU A 866 -37.43 -0.89 -20.37
CA GLU A 866 -36.68 0.12 -19.60
C GLU A 866 -35.21 -0.22 -19.38
N LEU A 867 -34.77 -1.47 -19.58
CA LEU A 867 -33.35 -1.87 -19.51
C LEU A 867 -32.51 -1.11 -20.54
N PRO A 868 -31.28 -0.64 -20.20
CA PRO A 868 -30.36 0.02 -21.13
C PRO A 868 -30.14 -0.73 -22.45
N TYR A 869 -29.74 -2.01 -22.37
CA TYR A 869 -29.32 -2.87 -23.49
C TYR A 869 -30.22 -4.12 -23.61
#